data_AF-A0A428N9Y2-F1
#
_entry.id   AF-A0A428N9Y2-F1
#
_cell.length_a   1.000
_cell.length_b   1.000
_cell.length_c   1.000
_cell.angle_alpha   90.00
_cell.angle_beta   90.00
_cell.angle_gamma   90.00
#
_symmetry.space_group_name_H-M   'P 1'
#
loop_
_entity.id
_entity.type
_entity.pdbx_description
1 polymer ?
#
loop_
_entity_poly.entity_id
_entity_poly.type
_entity_poly.pdbx_seq_one_letter_code
_entity_poly.pdbx_strand_id
1 'polypeptide(L)'
;MKTEAIKVVALLLGVGIIGVPGFIQAEGPDDPAPEIIPDDSNGKSVLFDNTHAQTAGQADWVIDGAFSDFAEGIADNGYQVNELRQTTPIDVDDLEPYDVFVIPEANIPFKKEEQEAMIEYTENGGSIFFISDHYNADRNLNRWDSSEIMNGYRRGAYDDPVKGMDQDEIDSEAMQNVNSSDWLSDNFGIRFRFNAPGTVTADQIVDPAHSFGITEGVNEVAMHAGSTLAITDPDVAKGIVYLSDNLDQSDKWDPAVDEGIYHGGGEDEGPYAAIAKHQDGKAAFIGDSSPVEDATPKYRNEQSGQTKTTYDGFQEADDAELLLNMIDWLAEEEEYDSFSETDIPLDDSSPLLNKEIPENTNQPEPEPWSQPSIGYDWYNPSTFAAGSYGSSEDPVENPTFKFNHQETLSNDGPFTLELVIDGLNPNQTISSYNIGMYLEGGQQVAQVQNDDGSWPSQYGYSEDFSVTADEDGTAVKELTVRVQEGTQGEANLRLRQGGSNLYTTSVSIGEGTGDPAAPDDGEGDPEFMSIQEARTQTEGTEVEVEGVITSTPGMFGAQGFYIQDESAGIYIFQDDNSIQKGDKVRVTGSLDTYNSEKELVDIKSIEIQGTSNLPSYQTVEFLDGEHQGERVTITGGTIENIESFYNAFEFDIRKNSQTTKVRVDHRTNISLEDFNTSFNEGDSVSVSGIASIYQGNHQLMLLDLEDVELNTSPPVIQDISMSEFDITKKYDVPLTVKDEDSDVTTVTAEMNGETWDETINISPLQFKPGTHEVTVRAKDEAGHTTERSFEIEGVLGINQLDELVELGEETGYIHDEKVADRLVKKAENVQKAKNEPSRSGKWNALLHQLEAQSGKKVEEEYLSYWTYPKKLTEN
;
A
#
# COMPACT_ATOMS: atom_id res chain seq x y z
N MET A 1 -44.88 9.00 -46.20
CA MET A 1 -45.87 8.99 -45.11
C MET A 1 -45.22 8.20 -43.99
N LYS A 2 -44.59 8.91 -43.05
CA LYS A 2 -45.06 9.08 -41.66
C LYS A 2 -45.37 7.74 -40.97
N THR A 3 -44.37 7.16 -40.30
CA THR A 3 -44.16 7.17 -38.82
C THR A 3 -45.19 6.29 -38.12
N GLU A 4 -44.74 5.24 -37.43
CA GLU A 4 -44.83 5.10 -35.96
C GLU A 4 -43.84 4.01 -35.51
N ALA A 5 -42.95 4.40 -34.60
CA ALA A 5 -42.03 3.54 -33.89
C ALA A 5 -42.74 3.01 -32.64
N ILE A 6 -42.74 1.69 -32.44
CA ILE A 6 -43.18 1.07 -31.19
C ILE A 6 -41.93 0.96 -30.32
N LYS A 7 -41.83 1.86 -29.33
CA LYS A 7 -40.92 1.71 -28.20
C LYS A 7 -41.46 0.58 -27.32
N VAL A 8 -40.79 -0.57 -27.31
CA VAL A 8 -40.95 -1.57 -26.26
C VAL A 8 -40.07 -1.10 -25.10
N VAL A 9 -40.72 -0.59 -24.06
CA VAL A 9 -40.08 -0.35 -22.76
C VAL A 9 -39.99 -1.71 -22.09
N ALA A 10 -38.79 -2.30 -22.08
CA ALA A 10 -38.48 -3.41 -21.19
C ALA A 10 -38.45 -2.84 -19.76
N LEU A 11 -39.46 -3.21 -18.99
CA LEU A 11 -39.55 -2.89 -17.58
C LEU A 11 -38.62 -3.85 -16.84
N LEU A 12 -37.37 -3.45 -16.63
CA LEU A 12 -36.46 -4.11 -15.67
C LEU A 12 -37.07 -3.92 -14.27
N LEU A 13 -37.79 -4.94 -13.82
CA LEU A 13 -38.10 -5.12 -12.41
C LEU A 13 -36.80 -5.51 -11.72
N GLY A 14 -36.08 -4.51 -11.21
CA GLY A 14 -35.01 -4.73 -10.23
C GLY A 14 -35.63 -5.34 -8.98
N VAL A 15 -35.61 -6.67 -8.92
CA VAL A 15 -35.66 -7.38 -7.64
C VAL A 15 -34.24 -7.32 -7.13
N GLY A 16 -33.94 -6.30 -6.33
CA GLY A 16 -32.74 -6.31 -5.50
C GLY A 16 -32.86 -7.51 -4.57
N ILE A 17 -32.15 -8.58 -4.91
CA ILE A 17 -31.83 -9.63 -3.96
C ILE A 17 -30.84 -8.97 -3.03
N ILE A 18 -31.30 -8.69 -1.82
CA ILE A 18 -30.43 -8.32 -0.70
C ILE A 18 -29.55 -9.55 -0.50
N GLY A 19 -28.28 -9.46 -0.93
CA GLY A 19 -27.27 -10.44 -0.61
C GLY A 19 -27.20 -10.55 0.91
N VAL A 20 -27.45 -11.75 1.41
CA VAL A 20 -27.15 -12.09 2.81
C VAL A 20 -25.64 -12.33 2.84
N PRO A 21 -24.86 -11.60 3.64
CA PRO A 21 -23.44 -11.90 3.78
C PRO A 21 -23.28 -13.24 4.52
N GLY A 22 -22.37 -14.08 4.06
CA GLY A 22 -21.78 -15.14 4.88
C GLY A 22 -22.36 -16.56 4.76
N PHE A 23 -22.62 -17.08 3.57
CA PHE A 23 -22.60 -18.53 3.37
C PHE A 23 -21.51 -18.86 2.36
N ILE A 24 -20.41 -19.47 2.83
CA ILE A 24 -19.42 -20.11 1.96
C ILE A 24 -20.13 -21.31 1.33
N GLN A 25 -20.62 -21.16 0.09
CA GLN A 25 -21.17 -22.27 -0.68
C GLN A 25 -20.07 -22.87 -1.55
N ALA A 26 -20.17 -24.17 -1.83
CA ALA A 26 -19.39 -24.79 -2.90
C ALA A 26 -19.92 -24.29 -4.25
N GLU A 27 -19.44 -23.14 -4.71
CA GLU A 27 -19.77 -22.59 -6.03
C GLU A 27 -19.15 -23.45 -7.14
N GLY A 28 -19.67 -23.36 -8.35
CA GLY A 28 -19.15 -24.04 -9.53
C GLY A 28 -19.41 -23.28 -10.83
N PRO A 29 -19.12 -23.92 -11.98
CA PRO A 29 -19.21 -23.28 -13.30
C PRO A 29 -20.63 -22.90 -13.72
N ASP A 30 -21.66 -23.41 -13.03
CA ASP A 30 -23.08 -23.08 -13.27
C ASP A 30 -23.60 -21.95 -12.36
N ASP A 31 -22.82 -21.52 -11.37
CA ASP A 31 -23.18 -20.44 -10.46
C ASP A 31 -22.83 -19.07 -11.06
N PRO A 32 -23.51 -17.99 -10.63
CA PRO A 32 -23.16 -16.63 -11.07
C PRO A 32 -21.69 -16.34 -10.78
N ALA A 33 -20.96 -15.89 -11.81
CA ALA A 33 -19.59 -15.44 -11.64
C ALA A 33 -19.56 -14.11 -10.85
N PRO A 34 -18.54 -13.90 -10.00
CA PRO A 34 -18.31 -12.61 -9.37
C PRO A 34 -18.03 -11.53 -10.43
N GLU A 35 -18.34 -10.29 -10.07
CA GLU A 35 -17.99 -9.09 -10.83
C GLU A 35 -17.59 -7.98 -9.86
N ILE A 36 -16.55 -7.22 -10.21
CA ILE A 36 -16.13 -6.02 -9.49
C ILE A 36 -16.42 -4.83 -10.39
N ILE A 37 -17.26 -3.91 -9.88
CA ILE A 37 -17.64 -2.70 -10.60
C ILE A 37 -16.81 -1.55 -10.02
N PRO A 38 -16.00 -0.85 -10.84
CA PRO A 38 -15.15 0.23 -10.37
C PRO A 38 -16.00 1.44 -9.95
N ASP A 39 -15.57 2.12 -8.90
CA ASP A 39 -16.24 3.35 -8.44
C ASP A 39 -16.17 4.46 -9.50
N ASP A 40 -15.01 4.60 -10.15
CA ASP A 40 -14.74 5.56 -11.21
C ASP A 40 -14.36 4.85 -12.53
N SER A 41 -15.36 4.37 -13.26
CA SER A 41 -15.15 3.60 -14.49
C SER A 41 -14.40 4.37 -15.60
N ASN A 42 -13.33 3.76 -16.13
CA ASN A 42 -12.60 4.20 -17.32
C ASN A 42 -13.26 3.75 -18.65
N GLY A 43 -14.29 2.89 -18.56
CA GLY A 43 -15.07 2.38 -19.69
C GLY A 43 -14.53 1.11 -20.36
N LYS A 44 -13.48 0.50 -19.79
CA LYS A 44 -12.85 -0.75 -20.24
C LYS A 44 -13.12 -1.90 -19.27
N SER A 45 -12.90 -3.13 -19.71
CA SER A 45 -13.15 -4.33 -18.91
C SER A 45 -12.09 -5.42 -19.06
N VAL A 46 -11.92 -6.20 -17.98
CA VAL A 46 -10.99 -7.31 -17.85
C VAL A 46 -11.76 -8.58 -17.48
N LEU A 47 -11.48 -9.68 -18.17
CA LEU A 47 -12.06 -11.00 -17.91
C LEU A 47 -11.00 -11.95 -17.36
N PHE A 48 -11.25 -12.60 -16.23
CA PHE A 48 -10.40 -13.64 -15.65
C PHE A 48 -10.94 -15.03 -15.97
N ASP A 49 -10.06 -15.93 -16.41
CA ASP A 49 -10.41 -17.34 -16.62
C ASP A 49 -10.62 -18.09 -15.29
N ASN A 50 -11.74 -18.79 -15.14
CA ASN A 50 -11.96 -19.81 -14.11
C ASN A 50 -12.55 -21.10 -14.72
N THR A 51 -12.15 -21.41 -15.96
CA THR A 51 -12.63 -22.59 -16.71
C THR A 51 -11.59 -23.71 -16.82
N HIS A 52 -10.32 -23.42 -16.50
CA HIS A 52 -9.20 -24.36 -16.59
C HIS A 52 -8.66 -24.78 -15.22
N ALA A 53 -9.55 -24.91 -14.23
CA ALA A 53 -9.26 -25.35 -12.87
C ALA A 53 -8.28 -24.43 -12.11
N GLN A 54 -8.49 -23.12 -12.18
CA GLN A 54 -7.81 -22.09 -11.36
C GLN A 54 -7.97 -22.27 -9.84
N THR A 55 -8.82 -23.21 -9.42
CA THR A 55 -9.09 -23.57 -8.03
C THR A 55 -8.57 -24.96 -7.64
N ALA A 56 -7.77 -25.59 -8.51
CA ALA A 56 -7.21 -26.92 -8.30
C ALA A 56 -6.19 -26.95 -7.16
N GLY A 57 -6.20 -28.00 -6.34
CA GLY A 57 -5.16 -28.22 -5.34
C GLY A 57 -5.03 -27.05 -4.35
N GLN A 58 -3.89 -26.37 -4.36
CA GLN A 58 -3.66 -25.16 -3.55
C GLN A 58 -3.93 -23.86 -4.30
N ALA A 59 -4.15 -23.90 -5.62
CA ALA A 59 -4.51 -22.73 -6.40
C ALA A 59 -5.89 -22.23 -6.00
N ASP A 60 -6.08 -20.91 -5.97
CA ASP A 60 -7.39 -20.29 -5.78
C ASP A 60 -7.50 -18.95 -6.49
N TRP A 61 -7.09 -18.94 -7.76
CA TRP A 61 -6.83 -17.74 -8.57
C TRP A 61 -8.10 -17.11 -9.14
N VAL A 62 -9.07 -16.87 -8.25
CA VAL A 62 -10.38 -16.27 -8.56
C VAL A 62 -10.42 -14.84 -8.03
N ILE A 63 -11.21 -13.98 -8.70
CA ILE A 63 -11.19 -12.53 -8.44
C ILE A 63 -11.78 -12.13 -7.07
N ASP A 64 -12.44 -13.06 -6.39
CA ASP A 64 -12.96 -12.90 -5.03
C ASP A 64 -12.39 -13.95 -4.05
N GLY A 65 -11.20 -14.44 -4.37
CA GLY A 65 -10.38 -15.35 -3.59
C GLY A 65 -8.92 -14.94 -3.71
N ALA A 66 -7.99 -15.88 -3.81
CA ALA A 66 -6.56 -15.58 -3.68
C ALA A 66 -5.96 -14.65 -4.76
N PHE A 67 -6.73 -14.13 -5.71
CA PHE A 67 -6.33 -13.08 -6.67
C PHE A 67 -7.14 -11.78 -6.46
N SER A 68 -7.79 -11.61 -5.32
CA SER A 68 -8.70 -10.51 -5.01
C SER A 68 -7.99 -9.16 -4.95
N ASP A 69 -6.82 -9.06 -4.33
CA ASP A 69 -6.05 -7.80 -4.27
C ASP A 69 -5.67 -7.33 -5.69
N PHE A 70 -5.28 -8.25 -6.57
CA PHE A 70 -5.00 -7.91 -7.97
C PHE A 70 -6.26 -7.46 -8.71
N ALA A 71 -7.38 -8.17 -8.53
CA ALA A 71 -8.64 -7.80 -9.14
C ALA A 71 -9.19 -6.45 -8.63
N GLU A 72 -9.02 -6.17 -7.33
CA GLU A 72 -9.36 -4.88 -6.71
C GLU A 72 -8.45 -3.77 -7.23
N GLY A 73 -7.13 -3.99 -7.33
CA GLY A 73 -6.20 -3.03 -7.93
C GLY A 73 -6.56 -2.68 -9.38
N ILE A 74 -6.99 -3.68 -10.17
CA ILE A 74 -7.50 -3.44 -11.53
C ILE A 74 -8.80 -2.60 -11.48
N ALA A 75 -9.72 -2.90 -10.57
CA ALA A 75 -10.95 -2.14 -10.43
C ALA A 75 -10.70 -0.69 -9.97
N ASP A 76 -9.72 -0.47 -9.09
CA ASP A 76 -9.30 0.86 -8.62
C ASP A 76 -8.71 1.71 -9.76
N ASN A 77 -8.07 1.07 -10.76
CA ASN A 77 -7.66 1.72 -12.00
C ASN A 77 -8.83 1.98 -12.98
N GLY A 78 -10.06 1.70 -12.57
CA GLY A 78 -11.29 2.06 -13.27
C GLY A 78 -11.83 1.00 -14.22
N TYR A 79 -11.24 -0.20 -14.26
CA TYR A 79 -11.71 -1.28 -15.12
C TYR A 79 -12.86 -2.06 -14.48
N GLN A 80 -13.81 -2.51 -15.29
CA GLN A 80 -14.74 -3.52 -14.83
C GLN A 80 -14.07 -4.89 -14.85
N VAL A 81 -14.09 -5.62 -13.72
CA VAL A 81 -13.48 -6.95 -13.62
C VAL A 81 -14.56 -8.02 -13.56
N ASN A 82 -14.44 -9.02 -14.43
CA ASN A 82 -15.37 -10.12 -14.55
C ASN A 82 -14.63 -11.45 -14.49
N GLU A 83 -15.29 -12.49 -13.99
CA GLU A 83 -14.79 -13.86 -14.05
C GLU A 83 -15.58 -14.70 -15.05
N LEU A 84 -14.88 -15.53 -15.83
CA LEU A 84 -15.47 -16.49 -16.75
C LEU A 84 -15.71 -17.83 -16.03
N ARG A 85 -16.99 -18.18 -15.86
CA ARG A 85 -17.43 -19.49 -15.38
C ARG A 85 -18.26 -20.18 -16.45
N GLN A 86 -17.80 -21.33 -16.92
CA GLN A 86 -18.57 -22.19 -17.82
C GLN A 86 -17.96 -23.60 -17.91
N THR A 87 -18.74 -24.55 -18.45
CA THR A 87 -18.28 -25.92 -18.74
C THR A 87 -17.94 -26.13 -20.22
N THR A 88 -18.35 -25.21 -21.09
CA THR A 88 -18.05 -25.28 -22.53
C THR A 88 -16.66 -24.71 -22.80
N PRO A 89 -15.96 -25.18 -23.86
CA PRO A 89 -14.70 -24.58 -24.27
C PRO A 89 -14.86 -23.09 -24.55
N ILE A 90 -13.83 -22.31 -24.23
CA ILE A 90 -13.78 -20.87 -24.52
C ILE A 90 -13.96 -20.65 -26.04
N ASP A 91 -14.91 -19.80 -26.39
CA ASP A 91 -15.14 -19.32 -27.75
C ASP A 91 -14.76 -17.84 -27.87
N VAL A 92 -14.47 -17.36 -29.08
CA VAL A 92 -14.12 -15.96 -29.31
C VAL A 92 -15.24 -15.01 -28.87
N ASP A 93 -16.51 -15.43 -29.00
CA ASP A 93 -17.67 -14.66 -28.55
C ASP A 93 -17.68 -14.42 -27.01
N ASP A 94 -16.98 -15.26 -26.23
CA ASP A 94 -16.82 -15.08 -24.78
C ASP A 94 -15.81 -13.96 -24.46
N LEU A 95 -14.83 -13.77 -25.34
CA LEU A 95 -13.69 -12.85 -25.14
C LEU A 95 -13.93 -11.46 -25.77
N GLU A 96 -14.55 -11.38 -26.95
CA GLU A 96 -14.81 -10.13 -27.68
C GLU A 96 -15.44 -8.98 -26.86
N PRO A 97 -16.27 -9.22 -25.82
CA PRO A 97 -16.82 -8.14 -25.01
C PRO A 97 -15.82 -7.43 -24.08
N TYR A 98 -14.60 -7.95 -23.93
CA TYR A 98 -13.60 -7.49 -22.97
C TYR A 98 -12.32 -7.00 -23.64
N ASP A 99 -11.67 -6.00 -23.05
CA ASP A 99 -10.44 -5.41 -23.57
C ASP A 99 -9.21 -6.28 -23.24
N VAL A 100 -9.23 -6.93 -22.06
CA VAL A 100 -8.15 -7.82 -21.60
C VAL A 100 -8.72 -9.13 -21.08
N PHE A 101 -8.09 -10.25 -21.46
CA PHE A 101 -8.35 -11.58 -20.92
C PHE A 101 -7.15 -12.06 -20.09
N VAL A 102 -7.35 -12.35 -18.80
CA VAL A 102 -6.32 -12.84 -17.89
C VAL A 102 -6.51 -14.33 -17.69
N ILE A 103 -5.42 -15.09 -17.82
CA ILE A 103 -5.40 -16.54 -17.59
C ILE A 103 -4.46 -16.86 -16.43
N PRO A 104 -5.01 -17.02 -15.22
CA PRO A 104 -4.25 -17.47 -14.07
C PRO A 104 -3.91 -18.95 -14.19
N GLU A 105 -2.63 -19.30 -14.10
CA GLU A 105 -2.04 -20.63 -13.92
C GLU A 105 -3.00 -21.79 -14.26
N ALA A 106 -3.29 -21.97 -15.54
CA ALA A 106 -4.22 -22.98 -16.00
C ALA A 106 -3.74 -24.38 -15.58
N ASN A 107 -4.67 -25.22 -15.13
CA ASN A 107 -4.43 -26.58 -14.65
C ASN A 107 -5.16 -27.65 -15.50
N ILE A 108 -5.88 -27.25 -16.54
CA ILE A 108 -6.46 -28.13 -17.57
C ILE A 108 -5.92 -27.69 -18.94
N PRO A 109 -5.47 -28.60 -19.81
CA PRO A 109 -4.93 -28.23 -21.12
C PRO A 109 -5.98 -27.59 -22.03
N PHE A 110 -5.59 -26.52 -22.72
CA PHE A 110 -6.40 -25.91 -23.76
C PHE A 110 -6.68 -26.90 -24.90
N LYS A 111 -7.92 -26.89 -25.36
CA LYS A 111 -8.31 -27.56 -26.58
C LYS A 111 -7.80 -26.78 -27.78
N LYS A 112 -7.69 -27.48 -28.90
CA LYS A 112 -7.28 -26.86 -30.16
C LYS A 112 -8.20 -25.68 -30.55
N GLU A 113 -9.50 -25.82 -30.31
CA GLU A 113 -10.47 -24.76 -30.62
C GLU A 113 -10.31 -23.53 -29.71
N GLU A 114 -9.88 -23.70 -28.46
CA GLU A 114 -9.65 -22.59 -27.51
C GLU A 114 -8.38 -21.80 -27.85
N GLN A 115 -7.31 -22.51 -28.27
CA GLN A 115 -6.14 -21.86 -28.83
C GLN A 115 -6.51 -21.04 -30.08
N GLU A 116 -7.37 -21.58 -30.96
CA GLU A 116 -7.86 -20.86 -32.13
C GLU A 116 -8.69 -19.62 -31.75
N ALA A 117 -9.53 -19.70 -30.70
CA ALA A 117 -10.30 -18.58 -30.19
C ALA A 117 -9.42 -17.46 -29.60
N MET A 118 -8.39 -17.80 -28.81
CA MET A 118 -7.43 -16.83 -28.26
C MET A 118 -6.59 -16.15 -29.36
N ILE A 119 -6.20 -16.91 -30.40
CA ILE A 119 -5.57 -16.36 -31.59
C ILE A 119 -6.54 -15.39 -32.27
N GLU A 120 -7.76 -15.79 -32.60
CA GLU A 120 -8.75 -14.92 -33.26
C GLU A 120 -9.08 -13.66 -32.45
N TYR A 121 -9.19 -13.79 -31.12
CA TYR A 121 -9.40 -12.66 -30.21
C TYR A 121 -8.28 -11.62 -30.33
N THR A 122 -7.02 -12.06 -30.31
CA THR A 122 -5.86 -11.16 -30.46
C THR A 122 -5.68 -10.65 -31.90
N GLU A 123 -6.02 -11.43 -32.93
CA GLU A 123 -6.09 -10.93 -34.32
C GLU A 123 -7.09 -9.78 -34.48
N ASN A 124 -8.13 -9.74 -33.63
CA ASN A 124 -9.17 -8.71 -33.64
C ASN A 124 -8.90 -7.53 -32.69
N GLY A 125 -7.70 -7.41 -32.11
CA GLY A 125 -7.30 -6.30 -31.22
C GLY A 125 -7.36 -6.63 -29.73
N GLY A 126 -7.88 -7.80 -29.35
CA GLY A 126 -7.93 -8.23 -27.95
C GLY A 126 -6.54 -8.46 -27.35
N SER A 127 -6.46 -8.40 -26.02
CA SER A 127 -5.21 -8.56 -25.27
C SER A 127 -5.27 -9.68 -24.25
N ILE A 128 -4.20 -10.46 -24.10
CA ILE A 128 -4.16 -11.59 -23.15
C ILE A 128 -3.02 -11.45 -22.15
N PHE A 129 -3.30 -11.64 -20.86
CA PHE A 129 -2.28 -11.79 -19.83
C PHE A 129 -2.16 -13.25 -19.40
N PHE A 130 -1.03 -13.88 -19.70
CA PHE A 130 -0.71 -15.24 -19.26
C PHE A 130 0.10 -15.21 -17.97
N ILE A 131 -0.47 -15.77 -16.90
CA ILE A 131 0.22 -16.01 -15.64
C ILE A 131 0.45 -17.51 -15.55
N SER A 132 1.71 -17.93 -15.54
CA SER A 132 2.07 -19.34 -15.43
C SER A 132 2.86 -19.59 -14.15
N ASP A 133 3.38 -20.81 -14.01
CA ASP A 133 4.18 -21.24 -12.88
C ASP A 133 5.15 -22.32 -13.39
N HIS A 134 6.08 -22.71 -12.53
CA HIS A 134 7.17 -23.61 -12.81
C HIS A 134 6.73 -25.02 -13.23
N TYR A 135 7.69 -25.78 -13.77
CA TYR A 135 7.48 -27.21 -13.98
C TYR A 135 7.46 -27.96 -12.64
N ASN A 136 6.59 -28.96 -12.48
CA ASN A 136 6.21 -29.56 -11.18
C ASN A 136 5.26 -28.68 -10.32
N ALA A 137 4.44 -27.85 -10.97
CA ALA A 137 3.33 -27.08 -10.38
C ALA A 137 1.92 -27.65 -10.74
N ASP A 138 1.81 -28.86 -11.28
CA ASP A 138 0.53 -29.55 -11.54
C ASP A 138 -0.32 -29.69 -10.25
N ARG A 139 -1.35 -28.83 -10.11
CA ARG A 139 -2.14 -28.72 -8.87
C ARG A 139 -3.24 -29.78 -8.75
N ASN A 140 -3.68 -30.38 -9.86
CA ASN A 140 -4.73 -31.42 -9.89
C ASN A 140 -4.19 -32.83 -10.21
N LEU A 141 -2.88 -32.98 -10.39
CA LEU A 141 -2.19 -34.25 -10.64
C LEU A 141 -2.60 -34.90 -11.97
N ASN A 142 -2.96 -34.10 -12.98
CA ASN A 142 -3.35 -34.57 -14.31
C ASN A 142 -2.16 -34.78 -15.27
N ARG A 143 -0.93 -34.45 -14.83
CA ARG A 143 0.34 -34.48 -15.56
C ARG A 143 0.59 -33.31 -16.50
N TRP A 144 -0.22 -32.27 -16.43
CA TRP A 144 -0.02 -31.01 -17.14
C TRP A 144 0.36 -29.93 -16.13
N ASP A 145 1.57 -29.40 -16.25
CA ASP A 145 1.98 -28.20 -15.55
C ASP A 145 1.47 -26.96 -16.31
N SER A 146 1.25 -25.83 -15.62
CA SER A 146 0.70 -24.62 -16.25
C SER A 146 1.55 -24.13 -17.42
N SER A 147 2.89 -24.17 -17.30
CA SER A 147 3.80 -23.81 -18.39
C SER A 147 3.64 -24.69 -19.63
N GLU A 148 3.30 -25.97 -19.46
CA GLU A 148 2.98 -26.89 -20.57
C GLU A 148 1.64 -26.55 -21.22
N ILE A 149 0.64 -26.23 -20.40
CA ILE A 149 -0.69 -25.83 -20.85
C ILE A 149 -0.61 -24.55 -21.67
N MET A 150 0.06 -23.52 -21.13
CA MET A 150 0.26 -22.24 -21.81
C MET A 150 0.99 -22.45 -23.14
N ASN A 151 2.08 -23.22 -23.15
CA ASN A 151 2.82 -23.52 -24.39
C ASN A 151 2.02 -24.38 -25.40
N GLY A 152 1.01 -25.13 -24.95
CA GLY A 152 0.17 -26.01 -25.77
C GLY A 152 0.70 -27.44 -25.93
N TYR A 153 1.68 -27.87 -25.13
CA TYR A 153 2.23 -29.22 -25.21
C TYR A 153 2.89 -29.70 -23.90
N ARG A 154 2.83 -31.01 -23.65
CA ARG A 154 3.55 -31.66 -22.54
C ARG A 154 4.99 -32.01 -22.88
N ARG A 155 5.89 -31.69 -21.95
CA ARG A 155 7.30 -32.07 -21.92
C ARG A 155 7.42 -33.60 -21.96
N GLY A 156 8.11 -34.12 -22.95
CA GLY A 156 8.31 -35.56 -23.16
C GLY A 156 7.09 -36.34 -23.65
N ALA A 157 6.02 -35.64 -24.02
CA ALA A 157 4.78 -36.20 -24.56
C ALA A 157 4.26 -35.43 -25.78
N TYR A 158 5.11 -34.68 -26.49
CA TYR A 158 4.74 -33.89 -27.66
C TYR A 158 3.97 -34.71 -28.74
N ASP A 159 4.42 -35.91 -29.08
CA ASP A 159 3.74 -36.76 -30.08
C ASP A 159 2.44 -37.43 -29.57
N ASP A 160 2.22 -37.46 -28.26
CA ASP A 160 1.13 -38.19 -27.60
C ASP A 160 0.73 -37.50 -26.28
N PRO A 161 -0.11 -36.45 -26.31
CA PRO A 161 -0.44 -35.64 -25.12
C PRO A 161 -1.11 -36.44 -23.99
N VAL A 162 -1.71 -37.58 -24.31
CA VAL A 162 -2.36 -38.48 -23.34
C VAL A 162 -1.41 -39.56 -22.80
N LYS A 163 -0.11 -39.49 -23.10
CA LYS A 163 0.88 -40.45 -22.63
C LYS A 163 0.85 -40.57 -21.10
N GLY A 164 0.62 -41.79 -20.63
CA GLY A 164 0.59 -42.12 -19.20
C GLY A 164 -0.77 -41.95 -18.52
N MET A 165 -1.80 -41.52 -19.24
CA MET A 165 -3.18 -41.44 -18.75
C MET A 165 -3.89 -42.80 -18.87
N ASP A 166 -4.87 -43.03 -18.00
CA ASP A 166 -5.79 -44.17 -18.14
C ASP A 166 -6.95 -43.87 -19.11
N GLN A 167 -7.82 -44.86 -19.33
CA GLN A 167 -8.90 -44.73 -20.32
C GLN A 167 -9.98 -43.73 -19.89
N ASP A 168 -10.25 -43.61 -18.59
CA ASP A 168 -11.29 -42.72 -18.09
C ASP A 168 -10.80 -41.25 -18.17
N GLU A 169 -9.52 -41.02 -17.89
CA GLU A 169 -8.84 -39.73 -18.15
C GLU A 169 -8.88 -39.37 -19.65
N ILE A 170 -8.54 -40.31 -20.54
CA ILE A 170 -8.55 -40.09 -22.01
C ILE A 170 -9.96 -39.78 -22.53
N ASP A 171 -10.98 -40.43 -21.98
CA ASP A 171 -12.38 -40.27 -22.42
C ASP A 171 -13.06 -39.06 -21.75
N SER A 172 -12.40 -38.38 -20.81
CA SER A 172 -12.91 -37.19 -20.13
C SER A 172 -13.14 -36.04 -21.11
N GLU A 173 -14.08 -35.15 -20.79
CA GLU A 173 -14.37 -33.95 -21.58
C GLU A 173 -13.20 -32.97 -21.64
N ALA A 174 -12.41 -32.90 -20.56
CA ALA A 174 -11.21 -32.08 -20.48
C ALA A 174 -10.15 -32.50 -21.51
N MET A 175 -9.99 -33.80 -21.79
CA MET A 175 -8.98 -34.29 -22.73
C MET A 175 -9.46 -34.42 -24.18
N GLN A 176 -10.75 -34.18 -24.46
CA GLN A 176 -11.23 -34.22 -25.85
C GLN A 176 -10.66 -33.06 -26.66
N ASN A 177 -10.14 -33.35 -27.85
CA ASN A 177 -9.56 -32.38 -28.80
C ASN A 177 -8.29 -31.65 -28.34
N VAL A 178 -7.65 -32.11 -27.26
CA VAL A 178 -6.30 -31.65 -26.89
C VAL A 178 -5.29 -32.20 -27.90
N ASN A 179 -4.54 -31.30 -28.54
CA ASN A 179 -3.47 -31.63 -29.48
C ASN A 179 -2.23 -30.82 -29.11
N SER A 180 -1.06 -31.45 -29.14
CA SER A 180 0.20 -30.72 -28.97
C SER A 180 0.40 -29.73 -30.11
N SER A 181 0.69 -28.49 -29.75
CA SER A 181 1.09 -27.38 -30.61
C SER A 181 2.22 -26.61 -29.92
N ASP A 182 2.94 -25.76 -30.66
CA ASP A 182 3.90 -24.82 -30.07
C ASP A 182 3.37 -23.38 -30.26
N TRP A 183 2.07 -23.23 -29.99
CA TRP A 183 1.28 -22.11 -30.50
C TRP A 183 1.70 -20.75 -29.91
N LEU A 184 2.16 -20.69 -28.66
CA LEU A 184 2.69 -19.44 -28.11
C LEU A 184 3.95 -18.98 -28.87
N SER A 185 4.85 -19.91 -29.21
CA SER A 185 6.03 -19.56 -30.00
C SER A 185 5.67 -19.17 -31.42
N ASP A 186 4.75 -19.92 -32.05
CA ASP A 186 4.34 -19.70 -33.43
C ASP A 186 3.57 -18.38 -33.64
N ASN A 187 2.84 -17.89 -32.62
CA ASN A 187 1.98 -16.71 -32.74
C ASN A 187 2.47 -15.49 -31.94
N PHE A 188 3.05 -15.69 -30.75
CA PHE A 188 3.53 -14.62 -29.88
C PHE A 188 5.05 -14.56 -29.77
N GLY A 189 5.79 -15.44 -30.45
CA GLY A 189 7.24 -15.41 -30.45
C GLY A 189 7.86 -15.74 -29.10
N ILE A 190 7.15 -16.40 -28.17
CA ILE A 190 7.63 -16.67 -26.81
C ILE A 190 7.26 -18.08 -26.33
N ARG A 191 8.01 -18.62 -25.36
CA ARG A 191 7.68 -19.86 -24.63
C ARG A 191 7.91 -19.68 -23.14
N PHE A 192 7.05 -20.25 -22.30
CA PHE A 192 7.40 -20.51 -20.91
C PHE A 192 8.45 -21.61 -20.85
N ARG A 193 9.50 -21.45 -20.03
CA ARG A 193 10.47 -22.52 -19.79
C ARG A 193 9.97 -23.47 -18.72
N PHE A 194 10.58 -24.64 -18.66
CA PHE A 194 10.33 -25.65 -17.62
C PHE A 194 11.32 -25.55 -16.45
N ASN A 195 12.02 -24.42 -16.32
CA ASN A 195 12.94 -24.18 -15.22
C ASN A 195 12.15 -23.80 -13.96
N ALA A 196 12.85 -23.74 -12.84
CA ALA A 196 12.26 -23.50 -11.52
C ALA A 196 13.31 -22.85 -10.61
N PRO A 197 13.70 -21.58 -10.87
CA PRO A 197 14.42 -20.78 -9.89
C PRO A 197 13.62 -20.76 -8.58
N GLY A 198 14.30 -20.69 -7.44
CA GLY A 198 13.68 -20.73 -6.12
C GLY A 198 13.13 -19.37 -5.71
N THR A 199 13.29 -19.05 -4.43
CA THR A 199 13.02 -17.68 -3.96
C THR A 199 14.18 -16.79 -4.35
N VAL A 200 13.97 -15.94 -5.35
CA VAL A 200 14.94 -14.99 -5.89
C VAL A 200 14.26 -13.66 -6.17
N THR A 201 15.04 -12.60 -6.29
CA THR A 201 14.54 -11.27 -6.66
C THR A 201 14.92 -11.00 -8.11
N ALA A 202 13.95 -10.60 -8.93
CA ALA A 202 14.20 -10.11 -10.28
C ALA A 202 14.50 -8.61 -10.20
N ASP A 203 15.78 -8.25 -10.30
CA ASP A 203 16.29 -6.88 -10.12
C ASP A 203 16.84 -6.26 -11.42
N GLN A 204 16.74 -6.99 -12.53
CA GLN A 204 17.14 -6.49 -13.85
C GLN A 204 15.90 -6.01 -14.61
N ILE A 205 15.52 -4.76 -14.33
CA ILE A 205 14.33 -4.13 -14.92
C ILE A 205 14.71 -3.36 -16.19
N VAL A 206 13.96 -3.57 -17.27
CA VAL A 206 14.13 -2.81 -18.51
C VAL A 206 13.69 -1.37 -18.32
N ASP A 207 14.42 -0.41 -18.88
CA ASP A 207 14.08 1.02 -18.83
C ASP A 207 12.63 1.27 -19.33
N PRO A 208 11.80 2.06 -18.63
CA PRO A 208 10.42 2.35 -19.02
C PRO A 208 10.26 2.82 -20.47
N ALA A 209 11.22 3.59 -20.99
CA ALA A 209 11.20 4.06 -22.38
C ALA A 209 11.40 2.93 -23.41
N HIS A 210 11.87 1.77 -22.97
CA HIS A 210 12.09 0.57 -23.78
C HIS A 210 11.07 -0.54 -23.50
N SER A 211 10.13 -0.32 -22.58
CA SER A 211 9.06 -1.26 -22.19
C SER A 211 7.67 -0.63 -22.31
N PHE A 212 7.51 0.42 -23.13
CA PHE A 212 6.25 1.15 -23.29
C PHE A 212 5.67 1.76 -22.00
N GLY A 213 6.53 2.02 -21.01
CA GLY A 213 6.14 2.55 -19.70
C GLY A 213 5.71 1.48 -18.71
N ILE A 214 5.69 0.20 -19.08
CA ILE A 214 5.21 -0.89 -18.20
C ILE A 214 6.05 -1.01 -16.93
N THR A 215 7.35 -0.70 -17.02
CA THR A 215 8.28 -0.80 -15.88
C THR A 215 8.50 0.54 -15.17
N GLU A 216 7.67 1.55 -15.41
CA GLU A 216 7.69 2.78 -14.61
C GLU A 216 7.36 2.41 -13.15
N GLY A 217 8.12 2.96 -12.19
CA GLY A 217 7.93 2.64 -10.76
C GLY A 217 8.49 1.28 -10.31
N VAL A 218 8.88 0.39 -11.22
CA VAL A 218 9.35 -0.98 -10.89
C VAL A 218 10.88 -1.02 -10.77
N ASN A 219 11.38 -1.48 -9.63
CA ASN A 219 12.80 -1.67 -9.32
C ASN A 219 13.14 -3.13 -9.07
N GLU A 220 12.25 -3.87 -8.40
CA GLU A 220 12.40 -5.29 -8.14
C GLU A 220 11.05 -6.01 -8.16
N VAL A 221 11.07 -7.28 -8.54
CA VAL A 221 9.89 -8.15 -8.58
C VAL A 221 10.23 -9.43 -7.84
N ALA A 222 9.39 -9.86 -6.91
CA ALA A 222 9.62 -11.09 -6.16
C ALA A 222 9.37 -12.31 -7.06
N MET A 223 10.11 -13.41 -6.83
CA MET A 223 9.85 -14.71 -7.44
C MET A 223 9.91 -15.76 -6.35
N HIS A 224 8.90 -16.63 -6.31
CA HIS A 224 8.79 -17.72 -5.35
C HIS A 224 8.53 -19.03 -6.08
N ALA A 225 9.62 -19.65 -6.53
CA ALA A 225 9.61 -20.93 -7.23
C ALA A 225 9.17 -20.89 -8.71
N GLY A 226 8.87 -19.75 -9.33
CA GLY A 226 8.34 -19.67 -10.70
C GLY A 226 9.25 -20.13 -11.86
N SER A 227 8.98 -19.65 -13.06
CA SER A 227 9.68 -19.96 -14.31
C SER A 227 10.14 -18.71 -15.03
N THR A 228 11.12 -18.84 -15.92
CA THR A 228 11.44 -17.80 -16.91
C THR A 228 10.82 -18.14 -18.26
N LEU A 229 10.89 -17.20 -19.20
CA LEU A 229 10.44 -17.34 -20.57
C LEU A 229 11.64 -17.40 -21.53
N ALA A 230 11.39 -17.84 -22.76
CA ALA A 230 12.34 -17.78 -23.85
C ALA A 230 11.76 -16.97 -25.01
N ILE A 231 12.48 -15.91 -25.40
CA ILE A 231 12.18 -15.12 -26.60
C ILE A 231 12.59 -15.95 -27.82
N THR A 232 11.62 -16.36 -28.63
CA THR A 232 11.82 -17.17 -29.84
C THR A 232 11.76 -16.34 -31.12
N ASP A 233 11.03 -15.23 -31.11
CA ASP A 233 10.99 -14.24 -32.18
C ASP A 233 11.04 -12.81 -31.61
N PRO A 234 12.22 -12.15 -31.60
CA PRO A 234 12.38 -10.82 -31.05
C PRO A 234 11.75 -9.70 -31.89
N ASP A 235 11.28 -9.99 -33.12
CA ASP A 235 10.55 -8.99 -33.90
C ASP A 235 9.16 -8.71 -33.27
N VAL A 236 8.60 -9.67 -32.53
CA VAL A 236 7.27 -9.59 -31.91
C VAL A 236 7.26 -9.80 -30.40
N ALA A 237 8.32 -10.32 -29.78
CA ALA A 237 8.40 -10.56 -28.34
C ALA A 237 9.59 -9.85 -27.69
N LYS A 238 9.42 -9.44 -26.43
CA LYS A 238 10.46 -8.74 -25.65
C LYS A 238 10.35 -9.06 -24.17
N GLY A 239 11.47 -9.28 -23.50
CA GLY A 239 11.55 -9.34 -22.05
C GLY A 239 11.59 -7.95 -21.42
N ILE A 240 10.96 -7.81 -20.25
CA ILE A 240 10.88 -6.54 -19.52
C ILE A 240 11.39 -6.63 -18.08
N VAL A 241 11.44 -7.84 -17.51
CA VAL A 241 11.99 -8.12 -16.18
C VAL A 241 12.84 -9.37 -16.27
N TYR A 242 14.07 -9.35 -15.74
CA TYR A 242 14.99 -10.49 -15.73
C TYR A 242 15.53 -10.76 -14.32
N LEU A 243 15.94 -12.01 -14.09
CA LEU A 243 16.58 -12.42 -12.86
C LEU A 243 18.03 -11.90 -12.77
N SER A 244 18.57 -11.80 -11.56
CA SER A 244 19.97 -11.42 -11.34
C SER A 244 20.95 -12.32 -12.09
N ASP A 245 22.12 -11.80 -12.46
CA ASP A 245 23.19 -12.60 -13.06
C ASP A 245 23.84 -13.54 -12.04
N ASN A 246 24.43 -14.63 -12.53
CA ASN A 246 25.23 -15.61 -11.78
C ASN A 246 24.43 -16.46 -10.79
N LEU A 247 23.15 -16.72 -11.09
CA LEU A 247 22.39 -17.73 -10.38
C LEU A 247 23.04 -19.11 -10.58
N ASP A 248 23.05 -19.90 -9.52
CA ASP A 248 23.58 -21.26 -9.54
C ASP A 248 22.59 -22.27 -8.94
N GLN A 249 23.05 -23.51 -8.77
CA GLN A 249 22.20 -24.60 -8.27
C GLN A 249 21.72 -24.41 -6.82
N SER A 250 22.27 -23.46 -6.07
CA SER A 250 21.78 -23.09 -4.75
C SER A 250 20.59 -22.12 -4.79
N ASP A 251 20.36 -21.48 -5.93
CA ASP A 251 19.23 -20.57 -6.16
C ASP A 251 18.04 -21.29 -6.83
N LYS A 252 18.17 -22.58 -7.11
CA LYS A 252 17.09 -23.44 -7.61
C LYS A 252 16.04 -23.68 -6.52
N TRP A 253 14.77 -23.82 -6.91
CA TRP A 253 13.74 -24.34 -6.01
C TRP A 253 14.06 -25.78 -5.58
N ASP A 254 14.22 -26.02 -4.28
CA ASP A 254 14.69 -27.29 -3.72
C ASP A 254 13.96 -28.54 -4.28
N PRO A 255 12.62 -28.54 -4.40
CA PRO A 255 11.85 -29.65 -4.98
C PRO A 255 11.90 -29.80 -6.50
N ALA A 256 12.44 -28.82 -7.25
CA ALA A 256 12.38 -28.88 -8.70
C ALA A 256 13.00 -30.17 -9.26
N VAL A 257 12.31 -30.77 -10.22
CA VAL A 257 12.63 -32.09 -10.76
C VAL A 257 13.72 -32.08 -11.84
N ASP A 258 14.17 -30.91 -12.26
CA ASP A 258 15.29 -30.75 -13.21
C ASP A 258 16.36 -29.77 -12.69
N GLU A 259 17.20 -29.19 -13.57
CA GLU A 259 18.28 -28.29 -13.18
C GLU A 259 17.84 -26.99 -12.48
N GLY A 260 16.57 -26.57 -12.60
CA GLY A 260 16.02 -25.36 -11.95
C GLY A 260 16.52 -24.02 -12.51
N ILE A 261 17.83 -23.89 -12.72
CA ILE A 261 18.50 -22.77 -13.38
C ILE A 261 19.19 -23.30 -14.65
N TYR A 262 18.92 -22.71 -15.82
CA TYR A 262 19.34 -23.26 -17.12
C TYR A 262 20.61 -22.60 -17.68
N HIS A 263 20.72 -21.28 -17.53
CA HIS A 263 21.77 -20.45 -18.13
C HIS A 263 22.50 -19.57 -17.11
N GLY A 264 22.01 -19.48 -15.88
CA GLY A 264 22.69 -18.82 -14.77
C GLY A 264 22.21 -17.40 -14.49
N GLY A 265 20.95 -17.10 -14.81
CA GLY A 265 20.33 -15.79 -14.62
C GLY A 265 20.52 -14.82 -15.80
N GLY A 266 20.03 -13.59 -15.63
CA GLY A 266 20.09 -12.52 -16.63
C GLY A 266 19.35 -12.83 -17.94
N GLU A 267 19.72 -12.11 -19.01
CA GLU A 267 19.11 -12.24 -20.34
C GLU A 267 19.22 -13.65 -20.94
N ASP A 268 20.31 -14.39 -20.64
CA ASP A 268 20.52 -15.75 -21.14
C ASP A 268 19.56 -16.77 -20.49
N GLU A 269 19.20 -16.60 -19.21
CA GLU A 269 18.13 -17.38 -18.56
C GLU A 269 16.76 -17.08 -19.19
N GLY A 270 16.64 -15.88 -19.75
CA GLY A 270 15.42 -15.34 -20.34
C GLY A 270 14.59 -14.55 -19.33
N PRO A 271 13.62 -13.77 -19.82
CA PRO A 271 12.88 -12.87 -18.96
C PRO A 271 12.03 -13.63 -17.95
N TYR A 272 11.85 -13.06 -16.78
CA TYR A 272 10.82 -13.46 -15.83
C TYR A 272 9.43 -12.94 -16.24
N ALA A 273 9.38 -11.70 -16.74
CA ALA A 273 8.19 -11.13 -17.33
C ALA A 273 8.47 -10.54 -18.72
N ALA A 274 7.52 -10.70 -19.63
CA ALA A 274 7.68 -10.37 -21.04
C ALA A 274 6.38 -9.87 -21.68
N ILE A 275 6.51 -9.28 -22.86
CA ILE A 275 5.40 -8.82 -23.70
C ILE A 275 5.56 -9.33 -25.12
N ALA A 276 4.45 -9.44 -25.85
CA ALA A 276 4.43 -9.80 -27.25
C ALA A 276 3.33 -9.07 -28.04
N LYS A 277 3.57 -8.89 -29.35
CA LYS A 277 2.52 -8.54 -30.32
C LYS A 277 2.04 -9.73 -31.12
N HIS A 278 0.75 -9.69 -31.45
CA HIS A 278 0.13 -10.62 -32.38
C HIS A 278 -0.93 -9.86 -33.20
N GLN A 279 -0.53 -9.40 -34.38
CA GLN A 279 -1.35 -8.54 -35.24
C GLN A 279 -1.84 -7.29 -34.48
N ASP A 280 -3.13 -6.99 -34.57
CA ASP A 280 -3.73 -5.81 -33.95
C ASP A 280 -3.66 -5.89 -32.40
N GLY A 281 -3.81 -7.09 -31.82
CA GLY A 281 -3.77 -7.34 -30.38
C GLY A 281 -2.38 -7.67 -29.81
N LYS A 282 -2.33 -8.04 -28.54
CA LYS A 282 -1.06 -8.22 -27.81
C LYS A 282 -1.18 -9.13 -26.59
N ALA A 283 -0.04 -9.48 -25.99
CA ALA A 283 -0.02 -10.28 -24.79
C ALA A 283 1.10 -9.90 -23.81
N ALA A 284 0.87 -10.16 -22.53
CA ALA A 284 1.87 -10.09 -21.47
C ALA A 284 2.01 -11.45 -20.80
N PHE A 285 3.15 -11.68 -20.16
CA PHE A 285 3.52 -12.96 -19.58
C PHE A 285 4.30 -12.77 -18.29
N ILE A 286 3.97 -13.56 -17.27
CA ILE A 286 4.78 -13.73 -16.06
C ILE A 286 4.84 -15.21 -15.68
N GLY A 287 6.04 -15.68 -15.34
CA GLY A 287 6.29 -17.10 -15.11
C GLY A 287 6.00 -17.60 -13.69
N ASP A 288 5.29 -16.83 -12.86
CA ASP A 288 4.99 -17.17 -11.47
C ASP A 288 3.64 -16.57 -11.07
N SER A 289 2.82 -17.33 -10.35
CA SER A 289 1.55 -16.87 -9.77
C SER A 289 1.73 -16.25 -8.39
N SER A 290 2.85 -16.53 -7.70
CA SER A 290 3.14 -16.06 -6.34
C SER A 290 3.10 -14.53 -6.18
N PRO A 291 3.64 -13.71 -7.12
CA PRO A 291 3.55 -12.25 -7.06
C PRO A 291 2.13 -11.70 -7.25
N VAL A 292 1.18 -12.54 -7.67
CA VAL A 292 -0.19 -12.13 -7.99
C VAL A 292 -1.14 -12.51 -6.85
N GLU A 293 -0.79 -13.56 -6.09
CA GLU A 293 -1.67 -14.07 -5.05
C GLU A 293 -1.70 -13.20 -3.78
N ASP A 294 -2.83 -13.28 -3.10
CA ASP A 294 -3.07 -12.78 -1.75
C ASP A 294 -3.47 -13.94 -0.80
N ALA A 295 -3.52 -13.66 0.51
CA ALA A 295 -3.86 -14.65 1.53
C ALA A 295 -5.38 -14.89 1.74
N THR A 296 -6.20 -14.78 0.70
CA THR A 296 -7.67 -14.91 0.79
C THR A 296 -8.28 -16.12 0.05
N PRO A 297 -7.75 -17.35 0.21
CA PRO A 297 -8.34 -18.49 -0.48
C PRO A 297 -9.79 -18.72 -0.02
N LYS A 298 -10.69 -18.78 -0.99
CA LYS A 298 -12.14 -18.94 -0.85
C LYS A 298 -12.56 -20.41 -0.76
N TYR A 299 -11.97 -21.29 -1.57
CA TYR A 299 -12.42 -22.68 -1.70
C TYR A 299 -11.54 -23.68 -0.96
N ARG A 300 -12.12 -24.84 -0.61
CA ARG A 300 -11.36 -25.99 -0.07
C ARG A 300 -10.58 -26.69 -1.16
N ASN A 301 -9.49 -27.35 -0.77
CA ASN A 301 -8.73 -28.23 -1.65
C ASN A 301 -9.62 -29.42 -2.08
N GLU A 302 -9.85 -29.57 -3.38
CA GLU A 302 -10.76 -30.57 -3.97
C GLU A 302 -10.40 -32.04 -3.68
N GLN A 303 -9.14 -32.33 -3.38
CA GLN A 303 -8.69 -33.69 -3.09
C GLN A 303 -8.82 -34.03 -1.60
N SER A 304 -8.51 -33.08 -0.72
CA SER A 304 -8.35 -33.31 0.72
C SER A 304 -9.45 -32.71 1.58
N GLY A 305 -10.22 -31.75 1.05
CA GLY A 305 -11.20 -30.93 1.79
C GLY A 305 -10.57 -29.94 2.77
N GLN A 306 -9.24 -29.82 2.82
CA GLN A 306 -8.54 -28.92 3.72
C GLN A 306 -8.68 -27.46 3.26
N THR A 307 -8.54 -26.50 4.20
CA THR A 307 -8.30 -25.09 3.83
C THR A 307 -7.07 -25.02 2.94
N LYS A 308 -7.11 -24.17 1.92
CA LYS A 308 -5.91 -23.79 1.16
C LYS A 308 -5.14 -22.74 1.95
N THR A 309 -3.85 -22.61 1.63
CA THR A 309 -3.02 -21.52 2.14
C THR A 309 -2.29 -20.96 0.95
N THR A 310 -2.60 -19.71 0.63
CA THR A 310 -1.98 -18.94 -0.44
C THR A 310 -1.02 -17.92 0.16
N TYR A 311 -0.14 -17.43 -0.68
CA TYR A 311 0.88 -16.45 -0.32
C TYR A 311 0.32 -15.04 -0.51
N ASP A 312 0.81 -14.08 0.27
CA ASP A 312 0.45 -12.67 0.13
C ASP A 312 1.54 -11.93 -0.64
N GLY A 313 1.65 -12.25 -1.94
CA GLY A 313 2.74 -11.81 -2.80
C GLY A 313 2.43 -10.53 -3.57
N PHE A 314 1.17 -10.18 -3.79
CA PHE A 314 0.79 -8.97 -4.54
C PHE A 314 1.41 -7.69 -3.96
N GLN A 315 1.58 -7.64 -2.63
CA GLN A 315 2.15 -6.50 -1.91
C GLN A 315 3.68 -6.57 -1.75
N GLU A 316 4.34 -7.59 -2.30
CA GLU A 316 5.79 -7.72 -2.22
C GLU A 316 6.50 -6.93 -3.32
N ALA A 317 7.72 -6.48 -3.00
CA ALA A 317 8.58 -5.75 -3.94
C ALA A 317 7.81 -4.63 -4.66
N ASP A 318 7.88 -4.57 -5.99
CA ASP A 318 7.05 -3.71 -6.85
C ASP A 318 6.08 -4.56 -7.69
N ASP A 319 5.60 -5.69 -7.15
CA ASP A 319 4.81 -6.69 -7.88
C ASP A 319 3.47 -6.11 -8.34
N ALA A 320 2.70 -5.49 -7.44
CA ALA A 320 1.45 -4.80 -7.77
C ALA A 320 1.63 -3.76 -8.88
N GLU A 321 2.68 -2.93 -8.80
CA GLU A 321 2.96 -1.88 -9.78
C GLU A 321 3.20 -2.47 -11.17
N LEU A 322 4.03 -3.52 -11.28
CA LEU A 322 4.26 -4.20 -12.56
C LEU A 322 2.96 -4.79 -13.14
N LEU A 323 2.21 -5.52 -12.32
CA LEU A 323 1.01 -6.23 -12.74
C LEU A 323 -0.08 -5.27 -13.22
N LEU A 324 -0.28 -4.15 -12.51
CA LEU A 324 -1.26 -3.13 -12.89
C LEU A 324 -0.80 -2.36 -14.15
N ASN A 325 0.49 -2.03 -14.27
CA ASN A 325 1.03 -1.41 -15.47
C ASN A 325 0.94 -2.32 -16.70
N MET A 326 1.05 -3.65 -16.53
CA MET A 326 0.79 -4.61 -17.60
C MET A 326 -0.67 -4.57 -18.04
N ILE A 327 -1.63 -4.54 -17.11
CA ILE A 327 -3.06 -4.43 -17.45
C ILE A 327 -3.34 -3.12 -18.19
N ASP A 328 -2.80 -2.00 -17.72
CA ASP A 328 -2.95 -0.70 -18.37
C ASP A 328 -2.38 -0.70 -19.79
N TRP A 329 -1.19 -1.26 -19.97
CA TRP A 329 -0.64 -1.41 -21.31
C TRP A 329 -1.52 -2.32 -22.16
N LEU A 330 -1.91 -3.50 -21.69
CA LEU A 330 -2.74 -4.46 -22.43
C LEU A 330 -4.06 -3.85 -22.89
N ALA A 331 -4.69 -3.02 -22.07
CA ALA A 331 -5.97 -2.42 -22.39
C ALA A 331 -5.90 -1.28 -23.42
N GLU A 332 -4.71 -0.79 -23.78
CA GLU A 332 -4.53 0.27 -24.79
C GLU A 332 -4.27 -0.29 -26.19
N GLU A 333 -5.05 0.19 -27.16
CA GLU A 333 -4.89 -0.17 -28.57
C GLU A 333 -3.66 0.51 -29.21
N GLU A 334 -2.99 -0.21 -30.10
CA GLU A 334 -1.75 0.23 -30.74
C GLU A 334 -1.87 0.23 -32.27
N GLU A 335 -0.98 0.95 -32.95
CA GLU A 335 -1.01 1.14 -34.41
C GLU A 335 0.17 0.43 -35.11
N TYR A 336 0.75 -0.59 -34.48
CA TYR A 336 1.86 -1.40 -34.99
C TYR A 336 1.62 -2.90 -34.77
N ASP A 337 2.09 -3.70 -35.72
CA ASP A 337 1.84 -5.16 -35.72
C ASP A 337 3.04 -5.94 -35.14
N SER A 338 4.18 -5.27 -34.95
CA SER A 338 5.41 -5.87 -34.40
C SER A 338 6.28 -4.81 -33.72
N PHE A 339 7.09 -5.21 -32.74
CA PHE A 339 8.01 -4.31 -32.05
C PHE A 339 9.09 -3.76 -32.99
N SER A 340 9.41 -4.48 -34.08
CA SER A 340 10.35 -4.03 -35.11
C SER A 340 9.93 -2.75 -35.86
N GLU A 341 8.65 -2.37 -35.76
CA GLU A 341 8.10 -1.14 -36.33
C GLU A 341 8.17 0.07 -35.37
N THR A 342 8.59 -0.17 -34.14
CA THR A 342 8.68 0.85 -33.09
C THR A 342 10.12 1.33 -32.88
N ASP A 343 10.31 2.29 -31.96
CA ASP A 343 11.63 2.83 -31.63
C ASP A 343 12.33 2.10 -30.46
N ILE A 344 11.70 1.08 -29.85
CA ILE A 344 12.31 0.35 -28.72
C ILE A 344 13.45 -0.56 -29.19
N PRO A 345 14.47 -0.81 -28.35
CA PRO A 345 15.46 -1.84 -28.62
C PRO A 345 14.84 -3.25 -28.60
N LEU A 346 15.04 -4.01 -29.67
CA LEU A 346 14.69 -5.44 -29.73
C LEU A 346 15.69 -6.28 -28.94
N ASP A 347 15.20 -7.37 -28.36
CA ASP A 347 16.03 -8.38 -27.71
C ASP A 347 16.73 -9.28 -28.75
N ASP A 348 17.67 -10.11 -28.28
CA ASP A 348 18.12 -11.27 -29.02
C ASP A 348 17.21 -12.48 -28.70
N SER A 349 17.12 -13.45 -29.61
CA SER A 349 16.48 -14.73 -29.28
C SER A 349 17.21 -15.40 -28.11
N SER A 350 16.46 -15.84 -27.11
CA SER A 350 17.01 -16.51 -25.93
C SER A 350 17.75 -17.80 -26.34
N PRO A 351 18.87 -18.15 -25.67
CA PRO A 351 19.52 -19.42 -25.90
C PRO A 351 18.60 -20.57 -25.45
N LEU A 352 18.44 -21.58 -26.32
CA LEU A 352 17.63 -22.76 -26.03
C LEU A 352 18.51 -24.00 -25.83
N LEU A 353 18.21 -24.75 -24.79
CA LEU A 353 18.70 -26.11 -24.59
C LEU A 353 17.93 -27.07 -25.50
N ASN A 354 18.59 -28.17 -25.89
CA ASN A 354 17.93 -29.19 -26.72
C ASN A 354 16.70 -29.81 -26.04
N LYS A 355 16.63 -29.76 -24.70
CA LYS A 355 15.50 -30.26 -23.90
C LYS A 355 14.29 -29.30 -23.87
N GLU A 356 14.40 -28.13 -24.47
CA GLU A 356 13.33 -27.12 -24.58
C GLU A 356 12.71 -27.10 -25.99
N ILE A 357 13.30 -27.82 -26.94
CA ILE A 357 12.73 -27.99 -28.28
C ILE A 357 11.58 -29.02 -28.16
N PRO A 358 10.33 -28.69 -28.52
CA PRO A 358 9.14 -29.51 -28.22
C PRO A 358 9.30 -31.00 -28.54
N GLU A 359 9.73 -31.33 -29.75
CA GLU A 359 9.90 -32.73 -30.20
C GLU A 359 11.07 -33.47 -29.54
N ASN A 360 11.97 -32.75 -28.85
CA ASN A 360 13.15 -33.29 -28.18
C ASN A 360 13.03 -33.27 -26.65
N THR A 361 11.95 -32.68 -26.12
CA THR A 361 11.68 -32.66 -24.69
C THR A 361 11.60 -34.08 -24.12
N ASN A 362 11.96 -34.25 -22.85
CA ASN A 362 11.77 -35.48 -22.12
C ASN A 362 11.32 -35.19 -20.68
N GLN A 363 10.56 -36.12 -20.12
CA GLN A 363 10.20 -36.11 -18.71
C GLN A 363 11.45 -36.41 -17.88
N PRO A 364 11.86 -35.52 -16.95
CA PRO A 364 13.01 -35.77 -16.09
C PRO A 364 12.69 -36.82 -15.03
N GLU A 365 11.46 -36.83 -14.51
CA GLU A 365 10.94 -37.82 -13.56
C GLU A 365 9.53 -38.31 -14.03
N PRO A 366 9.03 -39.46 -13.54
CA PRO A 366 7.71 -39.97 -13.94
C PRO A 366 6.55 -39.14 -13.38
N GLU A 367 5.58 -38.81 -14.25
CA GLU A 367 4.34 -38.11 -13.89
C GLU A 367 3.13 -39.08 -13.72
N PRO A 368 2.13 -38.74 -12.89
CA PRO A 368 2.05 -37.53 -12.06
C PRO A 368 3.05 -37.59 -10.90
N TRP A 369 3.57 -36.43 -10.51
CA TRP A 369 4.65 -36.28 -9.52
C TRP A 369 4.32 -36.90 -8.16
N SER A 370 3.04 -36.94 -7.84
CA SER A 370 2.47 -37.70 -6.74
C SER A 370 1.22 -38.44 -7.21
N GLN A 371 0.85 -39.51 -6.50
CA GLN A 371 -0.36 -40.26 -6.84
C GLN A 371 -1.59 -39.54 -6.27
N PRO A 372 -2.65 -39.32 -7.08
CA PRO A 372 -3.92 -38.82 -6.59
C PRO A 372 -4.46 -39.63 -5.40
N SER A 373 -5.09 -38.96 -4.44
CA SER A 373 -5.75 -39.62 -3.32
C SER A 373 -6.86 -40.57 -3.80
N ILE A 374 -7.08 -41.62 -3.03
CA ILE A 374 -8.11 -42.62 -3.36
C ILE A 374 -9.48 -41.95 -3.41
N GLY A 375 -10.13 -42.03 -4.57
CA GLY A 375 -11.50 -41.53 -4.76
C GLY A 375 -11.58 -40.10 -5.26
N TYR A 376 -10.45 -39.48 -5.60
CA TYR A 376 -10.38 -38.20 -6.30
C TYR A 376 -9.99 -38.43 -7.76
N ASP A 377 -10.82 -37.91 -8.67
CA ASP A 377 -10.61 -37.93 -10.11
C ASP A 377 -10.68 -36.48 -10.62
N TRP A 378 -9.56 -35.89 -11.02
CA TRP A 378 -9.43 -34.46 -11.39
C TRP A 378 -10.42 -34.00 -12.47
N TYR A 379 -10.88 -34.92 -13.33
CA TYR A 379 -11.81 -34.66 -14.44
C TYR A 379 -13.28 -34.87 -14.06
N ASN A 380 -13.59 -35.21 -12.80
CA ASN A 380 -14.94 -35.54 -12.36
C ASN A 380 -15.28 -34.82 -11.05
N PRO A 381 -16.00 -33.67 -11.11
CA PRO A 381 -16.36 -32.86 -9.94
C PRO A 381 -17.17 -33.60 -8.88
N SER A 382 -17.86 -34.69 -9.24
CA SER A 382 -18.58 -35.52 -8.25
C SER A 382 -17.67 -36.27 -7.27
N THR A 383 -16.35 -36.23 -7.50
CA THR A 383 -15.32 -36.79 -6.62
C THR A 383 -14.69 -35.74 -5.71
N PHE A 384 -15.00 -34.46 -5.91
CA PHE A 384 -14.38 -33.37 -5.19
C PHE A 384 -14.88 -33.29 -3.74
N ALA A 385 -14.00 -32.93 -2.83
CA ALA A 385 -14.30 -32.79 -1.42
C ALA A 385 -15.34 -31.69 -1.17
N ALA A 386 -16.04 -31.76 -0.04
CA ALA A 386 -17.01 -30.75 0.35
C ALA A 386 -16.37 -29.37 0.50
N GLY A 387 -17.01 -28.33 -0.04
CA GLY A 387 -16.55 -26.95 0.01
C GLY A 387 -15.46 -26.56 -1.00
N SER A 388 -15.05 -27.47 -1.88
CA SER A 388 -14.21 -27.10 -3.04
C SER A 388 -15.08 -26.58 -4.18
N TYR A 389 -14.49 -25.78 -5.07
CA TYR A 389 -15.17 -25.33 -6.28
C TYR A 389 -15.61 -26.53 -7.13
N GLY A 390 -16.83 -26.50 -7.66
CA GLY A 390 -17.45 -27.60 -8.41
C GLY A 390 -17.98 -28.76 -7.57
N SER A 391 -17.81 -28.74 -6.24
CA SER A 391 -18.37 -29.76 -5.35
C SER A 391 -19.88 -29.58 -5.17
N SER A 392 -20.61 -30.68 -5.01
CA SER A 392 -22.05 -30.64 -4.71
C SER A 392 -22.36 -30.53 -3.21
N GLU A 393 -21.33 -30.52 -2.35
CA GLU A 393 -21.46 -30.49 -0.90
C GLU A 393 -20.84 -29.20 -0.34
N ASP A 394 -21.59 -28.46 0.47
CA ASP A 394 -21.10 -27.26 1.19
C ASP A 394 -19.96 -27.64 2.17
N PRO A 395 -19.05 -26.71 2.50
CA PRO A 395 -17.93 -26.99 3.40
C PRO A 395 -18.40 -27.51 4.76
N VAL A 396 -17.73 -28.54 5.26
CA VAL A 396 -17.91 -29.00 6.65
C VAL A 396 -17.24 -27.97 7.56
N GLU A 397 -17.99 -27.41 8.52
CA GLU A 397 -17.42 -26.51 9.53
C GLU A 397 -16.24 -27.19 10.25
N ASN A 398 -15.12 -26.48 10.37
CA ASN A 398 -13.96 -27.00 11.07
C ASN A 398 -14.26 -27.13 12.57
N PRO A 399 -13.83 -28.22 13.24
CA PRO A 399 -14.03 -28.35 14.66
C PRO A 399 -13.21 -27.31 15.43
N THR A 400 -13.79 -26.73 16.47
CA THR A 400 -13.11 -25.80 17.37
C THR A 400 -12.57 -26.56 18.59
N PHE A 401 -11.49 -26.04 19.19
CA PHE A 401 -10.79 -26.71 20.29
C PHE A 401 -10.64 -25.76 21.47
N LYS A 402 -10.84 -26.27 22.69
CA LYS A 402 -10.64 -25.51 23.94
C LYS A 402 -10.07 -26.39 25.03
N PHE A 403 -9.16 -25.85 25.84
CA PHE A 403 -8.75 -26.46 27.11
C PHE A 403 -9.35 -25.69 28.28
N ASN A 404 -10.21 -26.34 29.05
CA ASN A 404 -10.65 -25.83 30.34
C ASN A 404 -9.65 -26.25 31.42
N HIS A 405 -9.11 -25.27 32.13
CA HIS A 405 -8.14 -25.48 33.21
C HIS A 405 -8.15 -24.33 34.22
N GLN A 406 -7.43 -24.52 35.33
CA GLN A 406 -7.19 -23.49 36.35
C GLN A 406 -6.30 -22.36 35.80
N GLU A 407 -6.50 -21.11 36.24
CA GLU A 407 -5.75 -19.91 35.83
C GLU A 407 -4.22 -20.10 35.92
N THR A 408 -3.73 -20.72 36.99
CA THR A 408 -2.33 -21.13 37.14
C THR A 408 -2.23 -22.64 37.33
N LEU A 409 -1.57 -23.32 36.40
CA LEU A 409 -1.35 -24.75 36.45
C LEU A 409 -0.34 -25.11 37.56
N SER A 410 -0.77 -26.00 38.46
CA SER A 410 0.05 -26.40 39.61
C SER A 410 1.35 -27.11 39.20
N ASN A 411 2.46 -26.64 39.76
CA ASN A 411 3.76 -27.31 39.70
C ASN A 411 4.05 -28.23 40.93
N ASP A 412 3.10 -28.32 41.87
CA ASP A 412 3.19 -29.12 43.10
C ASP A 412 2.06 -30.17 43.18
N GLY A 413 1.89 -30.93 42.10
CA GLY A 413 0.97 -32.07 42.05
C GLY A 413 0.27 -32.26 40.69
N PRO A 414 -0.48 -33.36 40.53
CA PRO A 414 -1.34 -33.54 39.37
C PRO A 414 -2.56 -32.60 39.41
N PHE A 415 -3.03 -32.20 38.24
CA PHE A 415 -4.26 -31.44 38.00
C PHE A 415 -5.01 -32.00 36.79
N THR A 416 -6.24 -31.56 36.58
CA THR A 416 -7.07 -31.98 35.44
C THR A 416 -7.10 -30.88 34.38
N LEU A 417 -6.94 -31.27 33.13
CA LEU A 417 -7.29 -30.50 31.94
C LEU A 417 -8.53 -31.12 31.32
N GLU A 418 -9.49 -30.32 30.90
CA GLU A 418 -10.62 -30.79 30.11
C GLU A 418 -10.48 -30.24 28.68
N LEU A 419 -10.35 -31.14 27.71
CA LEU A 419 -10.36 -30.80 26.29
C LEU A 419 -11.80 -30.85 25.79
N VAL A 420 -12.29 -29.73 25.25
CA VAL A 420 -13.58 -29.60 24.57
C VAL A 420 -13.33 -29.44 23.07
N ILE A 421 -14.07 -30.20 22.26
CA ILE A 421 -14.02 -30.17 20.81
C ILE A 421 -15.45 -30.02 20.29
N ASP A 422 -15.76 -28.90 19.66
CA ASP A 422 -17.08 -28.65 19.04
C ASP A 422 -17.00 -28.77 17.52
N GLY A 423 -18.14 -28.88 16.85
CA GLY A 423 -18.21 -28.97 15.37
C GLY A 423 -17.90 -30.36 14.79
N LEU A 424 -17.97 -31.43 15.61
CA LEU A 424 -17.85 -32.80 15.12
C LEU A 424 -19.20 -33.33 14.62
N ASN A 425 -19.19 -34.33 13.74
CA ASN A 425 -20.43 -35.01 13.39
C ASN A 425 -20.99 -35.74 14.63
N PRO A 426 -22.32 -35.77 14.82
CA PRO A 426 -22.93 -36.47 15.95
C PRO A 426 -22.46 -37.93 16.05
N ASN A 427 -21.98 -38.34 17.23
CA ASN A 427 -21.40 -39.66 17.52
C ASN A 427 -20.08 -39.99 16.78
N GLN A 428 -19.45 -39.02 16.11
CA GLN A 428 -18.15 -39.23 15.46
C GLN A 428 -17.07 -39.53 16.49
N THR A 429 -16.23 -40.53 16.21
CA THR A 429 -15.06 -40.84 17.02
C THR A 429 -13.80 -40.46 16.26
N ILE A 430 -13.01 -39.56 16.84
CA ILE A 430 -11.70 -39.20 16.31
C ILE A 430 -10.62 -39.78 17.22
N SER A 431 -9.59 -40.35 16.60
CA SER A 431 -8.47 -41.01 17.28
C SER A 431 -7.16 -40.28 17.01
N SER A 432 -6.11 -40.70 17.72
CA SER A 432 -4.73 -40.22 17.53
C SER A 432 -4.51 -38.77 18.00
N TYR A 433 -5.32 -38.29 18.94
CA TYR A 433 -5.04 -37.04 19.63
C TYR A 433 -3.95 -37.26 20.67
N ASN A 434 -3.05 -36.31 20.81
CA ASN A 434 -2.16 -36.23 21.96
C ASN A 434 -1.93 -34.77 22.37
N ILE A 435 -1.60 -34.57 23.64
CA ILE A 435 -1.34 -33.23 24.18
C ILE A 435 0.06 -33.15 24.78
N GLY A 436 0.66 -31.97 24.75
CA GLY A 436 1.94 -31.70 25.39
C GLY A 436 1.99 -30.27 25.92
N MET A 437 2.92 -30.03 26.85
CA MET A 437 3.13 -28.70 27.43
C MET A 437 4.60 -28.37 27.41
N TYR A 438 4.95 -27.21 26.85
CA TYR A 438 6.34 -26.84 26.63
C TYR A 438 6.62 -25.37 26.93
N LEU A 439 7.84 -25.11 27.39
CA LEU A 439 8.35 -23.75 27.61
C LEU A 439 8.86 -23.16 26.28
N GLU A 440 9.15 -21.86 26.31
CA GLU A 440 9.91 -21.18 25.26
C GLU A 440 11.20 -21.97 24.91
N GLY A 441 11.48 -22.14 23.62
CA GLY A 441 12.55 -23.02 23.13
C GLY A 441 12.18 -24.50 23.00
N GLY A 442 10.92 -24.88 23.24
CA GLY A 442 10.37 -26.20 22.88
C GLY A 442 10.59 -27.31 23.92
N GLN A 443 11.13 -27.01 25.09
CA GLN A 443 11.35 -28.00 26.15
C GLN A 443 10.01 -28.47 26.74
N GLN A 444 9.71 -29.77 26.61
CA GLN A 444 8.52 -30.38 27.19
C GLN A 444 8.64 -30.49 28.73
N VAL A 445 7.59 -30.08 29.45
CA VAL A 445 7.57 -30.00 30.91
C VAL A 445 6.41 -30.74 31.57
N ALA A 446 5.45 -31.26 30.81
CA ALA A 446 4.32 -32.03 31.35
C ALA A 446 4.44 -33.54 31.11
N GLN A 447 3.74 -34.28 31.95
CA GLN A 447 3.36 -35.67 31.72
C GLN A 447 1.84 -35.75 31.82
N VAL A 448 1.23 -36.55 30.97
CA VAL A 448 -0.20 -36.88 31.04
C VAL A 448 -0.33 -38.31 31.53
N GLN A 449 -1.24 -38.55 32.46
CA GLN A 449 -1.49 -39.87 33.01
C GLN A 449 -2.13 -40.75 31.95
N ASN A 450 -1.61 -41.97 31.80
CA ASN A 450 -2.17 -42.97 30.90
C ASN A 450 -3.54 -43.46 31.41
N ASP A 451 -4.37 -44.03 30.53
CA ASP A 451 -5.70 -44.56 30.88
C ASP A 451 -5.65 -45.67 31.96
N ASP A 452 -4.51 -46.37 32.11
CA ASP A 452 -4.29 -47.36 33.16
C ASP A 452 -3.90 -46.76 34.53
N GLY A 453 -3.80 -45.44 34.61
CA GLY A 453 -3.40 -44.67 35.78
C GLY A 453 -1.89 -44.56 35.99
N SER A 454 -1.07 -45.13 35.11
CA SER A 454 0.39 -44.99 35.17
C SER A 454 0.84 -43.62 34.65
N TRP A 455 2.01 -43.17 35.11
CA TRP A 455 2.66 -41.97 34.60
C TRP A 455 3.79 -42.35 33.64
N PRO A 456 3.96 -41.65 32.50
CA PRO A 456 5.11 -41.79 31.63
C PRO A 456 6.44 -41.60 32.38
N SER A 457 7.53 -42.13 31.82
CA SER A 457 8.88 -42.00 32.42
C SER A 457 9.63 -40.73 32.02
N GLN A 458 9.13 -40.01 31.01
CA GLN A 458 9.72 -38.77 30.47
C GLN A 458 8.64 -37.69 30.36
N TYR A 459 9.06 -36.43 30.30
CA TYR A 459 8.20 -35.30 29.93
C TYR A 459 8.07 -35.24 28.40
N GLY A 460 6.86 -35.00 27.92
CA GLY A 460 6.56 -35.09 26.49
C GLY A 460 5.07 -35.12 26.19
N TYR A 461 4.75 -35.36 24.92
CA TYR A 461 3.37 -35.59 24.50
C TYR A 461 2.79 -36.84 25.17
N SER A 462 1.47 -36.82 25.41
CA SER A 462 0.72 -37.96 25.90
C SER A 462 0.78 -39.15 24.94
N GLU A 463 0.39 -40.33 25.42
CA GLU A 463 -0.04 -41.38 24.51
C GLU A 463 -1.26 -40.91 23.70
N ASP A 464 -1.42 -41.48 22.51
CA ASP A 464 -2.56 -41.19 21.65
C ASP A 464 -3.87 -41.61 22.33
N PHE A 465 -4.86 -40.73 22.31
CA PHE A 465 -6.21 -40.99 22.80
C PHE A 465 -7.26 -40.70 21.73
N SER A 466 -8.49 -41.15 22.00
CA SER A 466 -9.66 -40.88 21.17
C SER A 466 -10.74 -40.14 21.96
N VAL A 467 -11.53 -39.36 21.23
CA VAL A 467 -12.73 -38.69 21.73
C VAL A 467 -13.93 -39.11 20.88
N THR A 468 -15.12 -39.09 21.47
CA THR A 468 -16.38 -39.35 20.77
C THR A 468 -17.33 -38.20 21.02
N ALA A 469 -17.84 -37.59 19.95
CA ALA A 469 -18.82 -36.51 20.03
C ALA A 469 -20.18 -37.03 20.52
N ASP A 470 -20.95 -36.15 21.15
CA ASP A 470 -22.33 -36.41 21.55
C ASP A 470 -23.33 -36.18 20.38
N GLU A 471 -24.61 -35.98 20.69
CA GLU A 471 -25.66 -35.76 19.68
C GLU A 471 -25.62 -34.36 19.05
N ASP A 472 -24.98 -33.40 19.73
CA ASP A 472 -24.86 -32.01 19.29
C ASP A 472 -23.52 -31.74 18.58
N GLY A 473 -22.63 -32.74 18.52
CA GLY A 473 -21.34 -32.63 17.86
C GLY A 473 -20.21 -32.18 18.78
N THR A 474 -20.43 -32.22 20.10
CA THR A 474 -19.44 -31.83 21.11
C THR A 474 -18.76 -33.06 21.71
N ALA A 475 -17.44 -33.07 21.80
CA ALA A 475 -16.67 -34.09 22.51
C ALA A 475 -15.88 -33.49 23.68
N VAL A 476 -15.96 -34.13 24.85
CA VAL A 476 -15.24 -33.70 26.05
C VAL A 476 -14.32 -34.83 26.55
N LYS A 477 -13.06 -34.50 26.85
CA LYS A 477 -12.07 -35.45 27.38
C LYS A 477 -11.31 -34.84 28.56
N GLU A 478 -11.45 -35.47 29.73
CA GLU A 478 -10.62 -35.17 30.89
C GLU A 478 -9.26 -35.86 30.80
N LEU A 479 -8.21 -35.09 31.11
CA LEU A 479 -6.81 -35.51 31.08
C LEU A 479 -6.16 -35.12 32.40
N THR A 480 -5.62 -36.10 33.12
CA THR A 480 -4.86 -35.83 34.35
C THR A 480 -3.41 -35.55 34.00
N VAL A 481 -2.93 -34.36 34.33
CA VAL A 481 -1.61 -33.84 33.93
C VAL A 481 -0.80 -33.49 35.16
N ARG A 482 0.53 -33.65 35.10
CA ARG A 482 1.43 -33.07 36.09
C ARG A 482 2.63 -32.43 35.39
N VAL A 483 3.13 -31.36 35.97
CA VAL A 483 4.29 -30.63 35.45
C VAL A 483 5.55 -31.00 36.22
N GLN A 484 6.71 -30.84 35.59
CA GLN A 484 8.01 -30.97 36.24
C GLN A 484 8.10 -30.05 37.48
N GLU A 485 8.52 -30.63 38.61
CA GLU A 485 8.69 -29.92 39.88
C GLU A 485 9.67 -28.74 39.71
N GLY A 486 9.26 -27.56 40.17
CA GLY A 486 10.06 -26.33 40.10
C GLY A 486 9.93 -25.55 38.78
N THR A 487 9.16 -26.01 37.81
CA THR A 487 8.79 -25.22 36.62
C THR A 487 7.88 -24.05 37.04
N GLN A 488 8.16 -22.85 36.54
CA GLN A 488 7.38 -21.63 36.81
C GLN A 488 7.36 -20.74 35.56
N GLY A 489 6.32 -19.91 35.43
CA GLY A 489 6.15 -18.96 34.33
C GLY A 489 5.33 -19.53 33.17
N GLU A 490 5.36 -18.82 32.04
CA GLU A 490 4.55 -19.13 30.87
C GLU A 490 5.00 -20.40 30.16
N ALA A 491 4.03 -21.17 29.70
CA ALA A 491 4.18 -22.36 28.88
C ALA A 491 3.11 -22.39 27.80
N ASN A 492 3.31 -23.24 26.81
CA ASN A 492 2.34 -23.49 25.76
C ASN A 492 1.73 -24.88 25.97
N LEU A 493 0.41 -24.97 26.01
CA LEU A 493 -0.37 -26.20 25.99
C LEU A 493 -0.81 -26.48 24.55
N ARG A 494 -0.41 -27.62 23.99
CA ARG A 494 -0.65 -27.96 22.58
C ARG A 494 -1.42 -29.26 22.43
N LEU A 495 -2.47 -29.23 21.61
CA LEU A 495 -3.16 -30.38 21.04
C LEU A 495 -2.59 -30.72 19.66
N ARG A 496 -2.40 -32.00 19.41
CA ARG A 496 -2.03 -32.55 18.10
C ARG A 496 -2.92 -33.70 17.70
N GLN A 497 -2.98 -33.99 16.41
CA GLN A 497 -3.53 -35.22 15.87
C GLN A 497 -2.58 -35.85 14.87
N GLY A 498 -2.22 -37.12 15.06
CA GLY A 498 -1.29 -37.83 14.17
C GLY A 498 0.10 -37.19 14.07
N GLY A 499 0.46 -36.31 15.02
CA GLY A 499 1.72 -35.55 15.03
C GLY A 499 1.60 -34.10 14.57
N SER A 500 0.55 -33.73 13.84
CA SER A 500 0.28 -32.37 13.36
C SER A 500 -0.32 -31.49 14.45
N ASN A 501 0.08 -30.22 14.51
CA ASN A 501 -0.50 -29.24 15.43
C ASN A 501 -1.96 -28.95 15.05
N LEU A 502 -2.86 -28.91 16.04
CA LEU A 502 -4.26 -28.52 15.82
C LEU A 502 -4.64 -27.26 16.60
N TYR A 503 -4.17 -27.16 17.85
CA TYR A 503 -4.50 -26.05 18.72
C TYR A 503 -3.37 -25.85 19.73
N THR A 504 -2.97 -24.61 19.96
CA THR A 504 -2.00 -24.24 20.99
C THR A 504 -2.53 -23.03 21.74
N THR A 505 -2.47 -23.06 23.07
CA THR A 505 -2.84 -21.95 23.94
C THR A 505 -1.77 -21.72 25.00
N SER A 506 -1.58 -20.48 25.43
CA SER A 506 -0.65 -20.11 26.49
C SER A 506 -1.23 -20.42 27.87
N VAL A 507 -0.41 -20.93 28.78
CA VAL A 507 -0.79 -21.29 30.15
C VAL A 507 0.31 -20.91 31.13
N SER A 508 -0.07 -20.40 32.31
CA SER A 508 0.90 -20.05 33.36
C SER A 508 1.10 -21.21 34.34
N ILE A 509 2.35 -21.47 34.76
CA ILE A 509 2.72 -22.54 35.69
C ILE A 509 3.25 -21.94 37.01
N GLY A 510 2.77 -22.43 38.15
CA GLY A 510 3.17 -21.92 39.46
C GLY A 510 2.72 -22.77 40.66
N GLU A 511 2.98 -22.27 41.87
CA GLU A 511 2.52 -22.89 43.13
C GLU A 511 0.99 -22.68 43.29
N GLY A 512 0.21 -23.51 42.61
CA GLY A 512 -1.26 -23.40 42.58
C GLY A 512 -1.92 -23.84 43.90
N THR A 513 -2.77 -22.98 44.47
CA THR A 513 -3.66 -23.32 45.58
C THR A 513 -4.87 -24.13 45.08
N GLY A 514 -4.97 -25.37 45.57
CA GLY A 514 -5.91 -26.44 45.20
C GLY A 514 -7.37 -26.16 44.79
N ASP A 515 -7.81 -27.10 43.94
CA ASP A 515 -9.15 -27.48 43.43
C ASP A 515 -9.87 -26.50 42.49
N PRO A 516 -10.48 -27.01 41.39
CA PRO A 516 -11.23 -26.18 40.46
C PRO A 516 -12.44 -25.60 41.18
N ALA A 517 -12.69 -24.30 40.99
CA ALA A 517 -14.00 -23.75 41.30
C ALA A 517 -15.05 -24.55 40.52
N ALA A 518 -16.17 -24.86 41.18
CA ALA A 518 -17.36 -25.40 40.53
C ALA A 518 -17.72 -24.51 39.32
N PRO A 519 -18.39 -25.05 38.29
CA PRO A 519 -18.66 -24.32 37.07
C PRO A 519 -19.36 -23.02 37.44
N ASP A 520 -18.74 -21.90 37.11
CA ASP A 520 -19.54 -20.78 36.64
C ASP A 520 -20.05 -21.28 35.30
N ASP A 521 -21.33 -21.60 35.27
CA ASP A 521 -22.09 -21.65 34.04
C ASP A 521 -21.97 -20.28 33.40
N GLY A 522 -20.89 -20.08 32.63
CA GLY A 522 -20.65 -18.95 31.75
C GLY A 522 -21.67 -18.88 30.62
N GLU A 523 -22.96 -19.05 30.94
CA GLU A 523 -24.06 -18.29 30.36
C GLU A 523 -24.09 -16.86 30.98
N GLY A 524 -22.93 -16.26 31.20
CA GLY A 524 -22.84 -14.82 31.27
C GLY A 524 -22.44 -14.36 29.88
N ASP A 525 -23.31 -13.63 29.20
CA ASP A 525 -22.87 -12.79 28.07
C ASP A 525 -21.61 -12.03 28.53
N PRO A 526 -20.57 -11.90 27.68
CA PRO A 526 -19.37 -11.14 28.01
C PRO A 526 -19.78 -9.77 28.58
N GLU A 527 -19.20 -9.38 29.71
CA GLU A 527 -19.62 -8.15 30.39
C GLU A 527 -19.20 -6.94 29.55
N PHE A 528 -20.18 -6.23 29.01
CA PHE A 528 -19.96 -4.97 28.30
C PHE A 528 -19.29 -3.94 29.23
N MET A 529 -18.14 -3.40 28.83
CA MET A 529 -17.39 -2.41 29.60
C MET A 529 -16.69 -1.37 28.72
N SER A 530 -16.19 -0.30 29.34
CA SER A 530 -15.36 0.69 28.62
C SER A 530 -13.99 0.11 28.26
N ILE A 531 -13.34 0.63 27.23
CA ILE A 531 -12.02 0.14 26.81
C ILE A 531 -10.98 0.31 27.95
N GLN A 532 -11.07 1.40 28.71
CA GLN A 532 -10.19 1.62 29.87
C GLN A 532 -10.40 0.55 30.95
N GLU A 533 -11.63 0.12 31.20
CA GLU A 533 -11.94 -0.95 32.16
C GLU A 533 -11.46 -2.31 31.63
N ALA A 534 -11.66 -2.57 30.34
CA ALA A 534 -11.18 -3.78 29.66
C ALA A 534 -9.66 -3.94 29.82
N ARG A 535 -8.89 -2.88 29.58
CA ARG A 535 -7.42 -2.87 29.76
C ARG A 535 -6.95 -3.19 31.19
N THR A 536 -7.83 -3.11 32.19
CA THR A 536 -7.52 -3.45 33.60
C THR A 536 -7.91 -4.87 34.01
N GLN A 537 -8.58 -5.62 33.13
CA GLN A 537 -8.90 -7.01 33.38
C GLN A 537 -7.65 -7.89 33.31
N THR A 538 -7.75 -9.11 33.85
CA THR A 538 -6.69 -10.11 33.73
C THR A 538 -6.56 -10.56 32.28
N GLU A 539 -5.35 -10.83 31.80
CA GLU A 539 -5.13 -11.44 30.47
C GLU A 539 -5.92 -12.75 30.32
N GLY A 540 -6.40 -13.01 29.10
CA GLY A 540 -7.34 -14.09 28.78
C GLY A 540 -8.78 -13.83 29.20
N THR A 541 -9.09 -12.71 29.87
CA THR A 541 -10.49 -12.35 30.18
C THR A 541 -11.20 -11.95 28.88
N GLU A 542 -12.30 -12.63 28.58
CA GLU A 542 -13.20 -12.22 27.51
C GLU A 542 -13.97 -10.97 27.91
N VAL A 543 -13.91 -9.96 27.04
CA VAL A 543 -14.55 -8.66 27.25
C VAL A 543 -15.37 -8.29 26.03
N GLU A 544 -16.46 -7.56 26.24
CA GLU A 544 -17.20 -6.89 25.17
C GLU A 544 -16.98 -5.38 25.28
N VAL A 545 -16.46 -4.76 24.22
CA VAL A 545 -16.18 -3.32 24.15
C VAL A 545 -16.81 -2.71 22.91
N GLU A 546 -17.08 -1.41 22.93
CA GLU A 546 -17.62 -0.67 21.78
C GLU A 546 -16.76 0.56 21.50
N GLY A 547 -16.36 0.76 20.26
CA GLY A 547 -15.48 1.85 19.84
C GLY A 547 -15.64 2.18 18.36
N VAL A 548 -14.99 3.26 17.92
CA VAL A 548 -14.88 3.62 16.50
C VAL A 548 -13.55 3.12 15.98
N ILE A 549 -13.53 2.46 14.82
CA ILE A 549 -12.31 2.03 14.14
C ILE A 549 -11.51 3.28 13.70
N THR A 550 -10.28 3.43 14.21
CA THR A 550 -9.45 4.63 14.01
C THR A 550 -8.28 4.45 13.06
N SER A 551 -7.89 3.22 12.74
CA SER A 551 -6.91 2.87 11.70
C SER A 551 -7.59 2.06 10.60
N THR A 552 -7.07 2.12 9.38
CA THR A 552 -7.49 1.19 8.33
C THR A 552 -7.15 -0.24 8.78
N PRO A 553 -8.10 -1.20 8.72
CA PRO A 553 -7.79 -2.61 8.94
C PRO A 553 -6.60 -3.09 8.10
N GLY A 554 -5.74 -3.89 8.71
CA GLY A 554 -4.52 -4.44 8.09
C GLY A 554 -3.30 -3.51 8.03
N MET A 555 -3.48 -2.21 8.26
CA MET A 555 -2.40 -1.20 8.26
C MET A 555 -1.23 -1.54 9.20
N PHE A 556 -1.45 -2.33 10.27
CA PHE A 556 -0.43 -2.66 11.26
C PHE A 556 -0.23 -4.16 11.53
N GLY A 557 -0.82 -5.06 10.74
CA GLY A 557 -0.68 -6.52 10.91
C GLY A 557 -2.01 -7.25 10.74
N ALA A 558 -1.99 -8.43 10.11
CA ALA A 558 -3.19 -9.21 9.81
C ALA A 558 -4.25 -8.32 9.12
N GLN A 559 -5.54 -8.45 9.45
CA GLN A 559 -6.56 -7.41 9.24
C GLN A 559 -6.81 -6.60 10.52
N GLY A 560 -5.84 -6.51 11.43
CA GLY A 560 -6.01 -5.86 12.71
C GLY A 560 -6.15 -4.33 12.62
N PHE A 561 -6.82 -3.73 13.60
CA PHE A 561 -7.11 -2.30 13.65
C PHE A 561 -7.26 -1.77 15.08
N TYR A 562 -7.12 -0.46 15.26
CA TYR A 562 -7.43 0.20 16.53
C TYR A 562 -8.90 0.60 16.60
N ILE A 563 -9.50 0.42 17.78
CA ILE A 563 -10.76 1.07 18.15
C ILE A 563 -10.55 2.03 19.31
N GLN A 564 -11.35 3.08 19.34
CA GLN A 564 -11.31 4.06 20.42
C GLN A 564 -12.72 4.46 20.86
N ASP A 565 -12.93 4.54 22.19
CA ASP A 565 -14.12 5.07 22.84
C ASP A 565 -13.81 6.40 23.57
N GLU A 566 -14.73 6.91 24.40
CA GLU A 566 -14.50 8.13 25.17
C GLU A 566 -13.47 7.96 26.31
N SER A 567 -13.07 6.73 26.62
CA SER A 567 -12.24 6.36 27.78
C SER A 567 -10.79 6.00 27.42
N ALA A 568 -10.57 5.25 26.34
CA ALA A 568 -9.26 4.78 25.88
C ALA A 568 -9.34 4.18 24.46
N GLY A 569 -8.20 3.80 23.89
CA GLY A 569 -8.14 2.93 22.71
C GLY A 569 -7.58 1.54 23.00
N ILE A 570 -7.79 0.61 22.07
CA ILE A 570 -7.25 -0.76 22.12
C ILE A 570 -7.08 -1.29 20.70
N TYR A 571 -6.04 -2.10 20.50
CA TYR A 571 -5.81 -2.80 19.24
C TYR A 571 -6.63 -4.09 19.18
N ILE A 572 -7.21 -4.39 18.02
CA ILE A 572 -7.98 -5.60 17.74
C ILE A 572 -7.19 -6.41 16.72
N PHE A 573 -6.69 -7.57 17.11
CA PHE A 573 -5.93 -8.47 16.25
C PHE A 573 -6.83 -9.56 15.69
N GLN A 574 -7.04 -9.55 14.37
CA GLN A 574 -8.09 -10.30 13.69
C GLN A 574 -7.89 -10.30 12.16
N ASP A 575 -8.63 -11.13 11.42
CA ASP A 575 -8.46 -11.39 9.97
C ASP A 575 -9.71 -11.05 9.09
N ASP A 576 -10.79 -10.48 9.65
CA ASP A 576 -12.01 -10.04 8.94
C ASP A 576 -11.76 -8.73 8.15
N ASN A 577 -12.02 -8.76 6.85
CA ASN A 577 -11.89 -7.61 5.94
C ASN A 577 -13.22 -6.87 5.68
N SER A 578 -14.34 -7.29 6.28
CA SER A 578 -15.68 -6.71 6.04
C SER A 578 -15.94 -5.36 6.74
N ILE A 579 -14.93 -4.82 7.41
CA ILE A 579 -15.00 -3.64 8.28
C ILE A 579 -14.08 -2.54 7.76
N GLN A 580 -14.39 -1.29 8.08
CA GLN A 580 -13.60 -0.14 7.59
C GLN A 580 -13.37 0.92 8.66
N LYS A 581 -12.34 1.75 8.44
CA LYS A 581 -12.05 2.94 9.26
C LYS A 581 -13.31 3.82 9.36
N GLY A 582 -13.68 4.22 10.58
CA GLY A 582 -14.88 5.00 10.85
C GLY A 582 -16.14 4.18 11.19
N ASP A 583 -16.12 2.85 11.02
CA ASP A 583 -17.17 2.01 11.58
C ASP A 583 -17.18 2.08 13.10
N LYS A 584 -18.38 2.16 13.66
CA LYS A 584 -18.61 1.98 15.09
C LYS A 584 -18.92 0.52 15.32
N VAL A 585 -18.03 -0.18 16.01
CA VAL A 585 -18.12 -1.63 16.21
C VAL A 585 -18.29 -1.98 17.67
N ARG A 586 -18.98 -3.10 17.91
CA ARG A 586 -18.98 -3.81 19.18
C ARG A 586 -18.18 -5.10 19.00
N VAL A 587 -17.14 -5.27 19.80
CA VAL A 587 -16.17 -6.36 19.66
C VAL A 587 -16.19 -7.20 20.92
N THR A 588 -16.31 -8.51 20.74
CA THR A 588 -16.13 -9.51 21.79
C THR A 588 -14.87 -10.30 21.51
N GLY A 589 -13.91 -10.26 22.42
CA GLY A 589 -12.63 -10.94 22.28
C GLY A 589 -11.92 -11.09 23.63
N SER A 590 -10.83 -11.84 23.62
CA SER A 590 -10.00 -12.08 24.80
C SER A 590 -8.94 -10.98 24.93
N LEU A 591 -8.79 -10.41 26.13
CA LEU A 591 -7.72 -9.45 26.39
C LEU A 591 -6.36 -10.13 26.41
N ASP A 592 -5.40 -9.64 25.64
CA ASP A 592 -4.01 -10.11 25.66
C ASP A 592 -3.01 -8.95 25.77
N THR A 593 -1.72 -9.26 25.88
CA THR A 593 -0.63 -8.30 25.80
C THR A 593 0.47 -8.80 24.91
N TYR A 594 0.48 -8.30 23.68
CA TYR A 594 1.51 -8.60 22.70
C TYR A 594 2.49 -7.42 22.58
N ASN A 595 3.79 -7.71 22.60
CA ASN A 595 4.84 -6.68 22.54
C ASN A 595 4.68 -5.52 23.54
N SER A 596 4.09 -5.76 24.72
CA SER A 596 3.77 -4.75 25.75
C SER A 596 2.59 -3.81 25.44
N GLU A 597 1.82 -4.08 24.38
CA GLU A 597 0.57 -3.39 24.04
C GLU A 597 -0.63 -4.26 24.45
N LYS A 598 -1.60 -3.65 25.15
CA LYS A 598 -2.89 -4.32 25.43
C LYS A 598 -3.71 -4.40 24.14
N GLU A 599 -4.19 -5.58 23.80
CA GLU A 599 -4.98 -5.85 22.59
C GLU A 599 -6.11 -6.85 22.87
N LEU A 600 -7.07 -6.96 21.95
CA LEU A 600 -8.02 -8.06 21.91
C LEU A 600 -7.63 -9.06 20.81
N VAL A 601 -7.64 -10.34 21.17
CA VAL A 601 -7.37 -11.49 20.31
C VAL A 601 -8.54 -12.49 20.41
N ASP A 602 -8.47 -13.59 19.66
CA ASP A 602 -9.50 -14.65 19.67
C ASP A 602 -10.91 -14.07 19.50
N ILE A 603 -11.07 -13.19 18.50
CA ILE A 603 -12.30 -12.41 18.32
C ILE A 603 -13.47 -13.36 18.00
N LYS A 604 -14.50 -13.31 18.85
CA LYS A 604 -15.73 -14.10 18.69
C LYS A 604 -16.74 -13.42 17.79
N SER A 605 -16.82 -12.10 17.86
CA SER A 605 -17.77 -11.32 17.09
C SER A 605 -17.31 -9.88 16.95
N ILE A 606 -17.49 -9.33 15.75
CA ILE A 606 -17.42 -7.91 15.45
C ILE A 606 -18.79 -7.50 14.89
N GLU A 607 -19.55 -6.71 15.63
CA GLU A 607 -20.86 -6.22 15.19
C GLU A 607 -20.78 -4.74 14.80
N ILE A 608 -20.98 -4.44 13.53
CA ILE A 608 -21.06 -3.05 13.03
C ILE A 608 -22.37 -2.41 13.51
N GLN A 609 -22.27 -1.40 14.38
CA GLN A 609 -23.39 -0.63 14.92
C GLN A 609 -23.76 0.58 14.03
N GLY A 610 -23.01 0.83 12.96
CA GLY A 610 -23.14 1.93 12.01
C GLY A 610 -21.82 2.68 11.82
N THR A 611 -21.84 3.83 11.16
CA THR A 611 -20.65 4.68 10.96
C THR A 611 -20.63 5.86 11.94
N SER A 612 -19.44 6.32 12.31
CA SER A 612 -19.23 7.47 13.19
C SER A 612 -18.07 8.34 12.68
N ASN A 613 -18.04 9.61 13.07
CA ASN A 613 -16.85 10.43 12.87
C ASN A 613 -15.72 9.89 13.75
N LEU A 614 -14.49 9.96 13.25
CA LEU A 614 -13.31 9.59 14.02
C LEU A 614 -13.16 10.47 15.28
N PRO A 615 -12.72 9.91 16.42
CA PRO A 615 -12.34 10.67 17.60
C PRO A 615 -11.32 11.75 17.25
N SER A 616 -11.46 12.97 17.79
CA SER A 616 -10.49 14.03 17.56
C SER A 616 -9.15 13.72 18.21
N TYR A 617 -8.04 14.10 17.57
CA TYR A 617 -6.72 13.99 18.17
C TYR A 617 -6.62 14.78 19.49
N GLN A 618 -6.14 14.13 20.56
CA GLN A 618 -5.84 14.78 21.83
C GLN A 618 -4.40 15.32 21.82
N THR A 619 -4.21 16.59 22.20
CA THR A 619 -2.87 17.15 22.31
C THR A 619 -2.12 16.61 23.53
N VAL A 620 -0.93 16.05 23.31
CA VAL A 620 -0.02 15.54 24.35
C VAL A 620 1.37 16.14 24.19
N GLU A 621 2.14 16.20 25.28
CA GLU A 621 3.53 16.71 25.23
C GLU A 621 4.54 15.63 24.85
N PHE A 622 4.27 14.37 25.23
CA PHE A 622 5.08 13.17 24.97
C PHE A 622 4.22 11.91 25.24
N LEU A 623 4.72 10.73 24.87
CA LEU A 623 4.05 9.46 25.15
C LEU A 623 4.63 8.76 26.39
N ASP A 624 3.76 8.40 27.33
CA ASP A 624 4.08 7.66 28.57
C ASP A 624 3.23 6.38 28.75
N GLY A 625 2.48 5.99 27.72
CA GLY A 625 1.61 4.82 27.71
C GLY A 625 0.19 5.06 28.22
N GLU A 626 -0.11 6.23 28.82
CA GLU A 626 -1.46 6.56 29.29
C GLU A 626 -2.47 6.55 28.13
N HIS A 627 -2.05 7.03 26.95
CA HIS A 627 -2.87 7.20 25.75
C HIS A 627 -2.82 6.02 24.74
N GLN A 628 -2.44 4.81 25.18
CA GLN A 628 -2.35 3.67 24.26
C GLN A 628 -3.67 3.46 23.47
N GLY A 629 -3.53 3.24 22.16
CA GLY A 629 -4.61 3.08 21.20
C GLY A 629 -5.38 4.36 20.87
N GLU A 630 -5.06 5.49 21.49
CA GLU A 630 -5.78 6.76 21.26
C GLU A 630 -5.12 7.59 20.16
N ARG A 631 -5.95 8.31 19.41
CA ARG A 631 -5.52 9.36 18.49
C ARG A 631 -4.98 10.57 19.27
N VAL A 632 -3.70 10.88 19.10
CA VAL A 632 -3.02 12.02 19.75
C VAL A 632 -2.22 12.89 18.77
N THR A 633 -1.97 14.14 19.15
CA THR A 633 -1.08 15.08 18.43
C THR A 633 0.01 15.60 19.36
N ILE A 634 1.26 15.56 18.92
CA ILE A 634 2.40 16.25 19.53
C ILE A 634 2.69 17.52 18.72
N THR A 635 2.46 18.69 19.30
CA THR A 635 2.65 19.97 18.61
C THR A 635 4.04 20.56 18.81
N GLY A 636 4.67 21.07 17.75
CA GLY A 636 5.89 21.87 17.80
C GLY A 636 7.12 21.12 18.33
N GLY A 637 7.37 19.91 17.85
CA GLY A 637 8.59 19.15 18.11
C GLY A 637 9.52 19.11 16.89
N THR A 638 10.81 18.91 17.12
CA THR A 638 11.82 18.86 16.06
C THR A 638 12.07 17.43 15.59
N ILE A 639 12.11 17.20 14.28
CA ILE A 639 12.46 15.91 13.68
C ILE A 639 13.96 15.63 13.90
N GLU A 640 14.29 14.44 14.41
CA GLU A 640 15.65 13.93 14.58
C GLU A 640 15.71 12.43 14.22
N ASN A 641 16.90 11.89 13.95
CA ASN A 641 17.18 10.45 13.82
C ASN A 641 16.25 9.72 12.83
N ILE A 642 16.14 10.22 11.61
CA ILE A 642 15.39 9.52 10.55
C ILE A 642 16.18 8.26 10.15
N GLU A 643 15.59 7.09 10.38
CA GLU A 643 16.20 5.79 10.12
C GLU A 643 15.23 4.88 9.34
N SER A 644 15.73 4.21 8.30
CA SER A 644 14.98 3.24 7.50
C SER A 644 15.22 1.82 7.98
N PHE A 645 14.15 1.02 7.97
CA PHE A 645 14.13 -0.41 8.25
C PHE A 645 13.41 -1.13 7.11
N TYR A 646 13.53 -2.46 7.05
CA TYR A 646 12.95 -3.27 5.98
C TYR A 646 11.43 -3.09 5.82
N ASN A 647 10.68 -2.87 6.91
CA ASN A 647 9.21 -2.81 6.91
C ASN A 647 8.63 -1.48 7.43
N ALA A 648 9.47 -0.46 7.61
CA ALA A 648 9.07 0.84 8.15
C ALA A 648 10.23 1.83 8.02
N PHE A 649 9.94 3.11 8.19
CA PHE A 649 10.95 4.05 8.68
C PHE A 649 10.49 4.67 9.99
N GLU A 650 11.45 5.13 10.78
CA GLU A 650 11.19 5.73 12.08
C GLU A 650 11.94 7.05 12.17
N PHE A 651 11.37 7.98 12.94
CA PHE A 651 12.04 9.24 13.29
C PHE A 651 11.65 9.64 14.71
N ASP A 652 12.47 10.48 15.32
CA ASP A 652 12.24 11.02 16.65
C ASP A 652 11.63 12.42 16.55
N ILE A 653 10.61 12.68 17.35
CA ILE A 653 10.14 14.03 17.65
C ILE A 653 10.69 14.47 19.00
N ARG A 654 11.65 15.40 18.98
CA ARG A 654 12.20 16.02 20.18
C ARG A 654 11.43 17.29 20.53
N LYS A 655 10.80 17.28 21.72
CA LYS A 655 10.18 18.46 22.33
C LYS A 655 10.73 18.65 23.73
N ASN A 656 11.28 19.83 24.01
CA ASN A 656 11.97 20.12 25.28
C ASN A 656 13.09 19.10 25.59
N SER A 657 12.95 18.32 26.67
CA SER A 657 13.90 17.28 27.07
C SER A 657 13.39 15.86 26.83
N GLN A 658 12.30 15.72 26.09
CA GLN A 658 11.65 14.44 25.80
C GLN A 658 11.73 14.15 24.31
N THR A 659 11.75 12.85 24.00
CA THR A 659 11.77 12.34 22.64
C THR A 659 10.65 11.31 22.54
N THR A 660 9.83 11.42 21.51
CA THR A 660 8.84 10.42 21.13
C THR A 660 9.27 9.82 19.80
N LYS A 661 9.32 8.49 19.71
CA LYS A 661 9.56 7.80 18.45
C LYS A 661 8.27 7.78 17.63
N VAL A 662 8.37 8.14 16.36
CA VAL A 662 7.30 8.01 15.37
C VAL A 662 7.68 6.84 14.47
N ARG A 663 6.75 5.92 14.28
CA ARG A 663 6.89 4.77 13.38
C ARG A 663 5.95 4.97 12.19
N VAL A 664 6.50 4.87 11.00
CA VAL A 664 5.76 4.90 9.74
C VAL A 664 5.89 3.51 9.13
N ASP A 665 4.82 2.72 9.26
CA ASP A 665 4.78 1.36 8.74
C ASP A 665 4.68 1.38 7.20
N HIS A 666 5.39 0.50 6.51
CA HIS A 666 5.36 0.45 5.03
C HIS A 666 3.93 0.37 4.45
N ARG A 667 3.01 -0.31 5.14
CA ARG A 667 1.59 -0.45 4.75
C ARG A 667 0.74 0.82 4.90
N THR A 668 1.32 1.91 5.41
CA THR A 668 0.67 3.24 5.37
C THR A 668 0.70 3.87 3.98
N ASN A 669 1.44 3.27 3.04
CA ASN A 669 1.73 3.84 1.72
C ASN A 669 2.46 5.20 1.79
N ILE A 670 3.22 5.42 2.88
CA ILE A 670 4.08 6.59 3.05
C ILE A 670 5.52 6.10 2.92
N SER A 671 6.17 6.39 1.80
CA SER A 671 7.58 6.05 1.61
C SER A 671 8.49 7.05 2.33
N LEU A 672 9.72 6.62 2.65
CA LEU A 672 10.74 7.54 3.18
C LEU A 672 11.11 8.61 2.15
N GLU A 673 11.04 8.31 0.85
CA GLU A 673 11.28 9.28 -0.21
C GLU A 673 10.20 10.36 -0.19
N ASP A 674 8.92 9.97 -0.18
CA ASP A 674 7.79 10.90 -0.09
C ASP A 674 7.87 11.78 1.15
N PHE A 675 8.19 11.19 2.30
CA PHE A 675 8.40 11.94 3.53
C PHE A 675 9.52 12.99 3.38
N ASN A 676 10.65 12.60 2.79
CA ASN A 676 11.80 13.50 2.60
C ASN A 676 11.57 14.58 1.53
N THR A 677 10.53 14.47 0.69
CA THR A 677 10.13 15.58 -0.20
C THR A 677 9.62 16.79 0.58
N SER A 678 9.02 16.54 1.76
CA SER A 678 8.28 17.55 2.54
C SER A 678 8.91 17.85 3.90
N PHE A 679 9.67 16.92 4.47
CA PHE A 679 10.22 17.03 5.83
C PHE A 679 11.68 16.55 5.89
N ASN A 680 12.49 17.22 6.70
CA ASN A 680 13.91 16.93 6.91
C ASN A 680 14.26 16.93 8.41
N GLU A 681 15.38 16.32 8.77
CA GLU A 681 15.93 16.47 10.11
C GLU A 681 16.17 17.94 10.45
N GLY A 682 15.66 18.37 11.61
CA GLY A 682 15.71 19.75 12.08
C GLY A 682 14.41 20.53 11.88
N ASP A 683 13.47 20.03 11.07
CA ASP A 683 12.19 20.69 10.88
C ASP A 683 11.35 20.65 12.16
N SER A 684 10.69 21.77 12.46
CA SER A 684 9.69 21.82 13.53
C SER A 684 8.34 21.41 12.97
N VAL A 685 7.72 20.38 13.53
CA VAL A 685 6.44 19.83 13.07
C VAL A 685 5.46 19.64 14.22
N SER A 686 4.18 19.54 13.87
CA SER A 686 3.17 18.86 14.67
C SER A 686 2.92 17.49 14.05
N VAL A 687 2.92 16.44 14.84
CA VAL A 687 2.69 15.06 14.37
C VAL A 687 1.47 14.48 15.07
N SER A 688 0.53 13.99 14.28
CA SER A 688 -0.67 13.27 14.74
C SER A 688 -0.54 11.78 14.44
N GLY A 689 -1.21 10.94 15.21
CA GLY A 689 -1.17 9.50 15.01
C GLY A 689 -1.84 8.73 16.14
N ILE A 690 -1.65 7.41 16.18
CA ILE A 690 -2.14 6.55 17.26
C ILE A 690 -0.99 6.23 18.21
N ALA A 691 -1.16 6.50 19.50
CA ALA A 691 -0.14 6.14 20.49
C ALA A 691 -0.14 4.62 20.74
N SER A 692 1.02 3.98 20.60
CA SER A 692 1.22 2.53 20.71
C SER A 692 2.43 2.22 21.62
N ILE A 693 2.54 0.96 22.05
CA ILE A 693 3.65 0.47 22.84
C ILE A 693 4.28 -0.74 22.14
N TYR A 694 5.58 -0.69 21.85
CA TYR A 694 6.28 -1.81 21.23
C TYR A 694 7.55 -2.16 21.97
N GLN A 695 7.61 -3.39 22.46
CA GLN A 695 8.69 -3.96 23.27
C GLN A 695 9.08 -3.05 24.45
N GLY A 696 8.08 -2.41 25.06
CA GLY A 696 8.23 -1.48 26.18
C GLY A 696 8.64 -0.06 25.81
N ASN A 697 8.72 0.29 24.53
CA ASN A 697 8.93 1.66 24.06
C ASN A 697 7.61 2.27 23.63
N HIS A 698 7.37 3.53 24.01
CA HIS A 698 6.20 4.26 23.54
C HIS A 698 6.49 4.89 22.18
N GLN A 699 5.58 4.71 21.24
CA GLN A 699 5.71 5.20 19.89
C GLN A 699 4.40 5.80 19.39
N LEU A 700 4.50 6.71 18.43
CA LEU A 700 3.36 7.23 17.69
C LEU A 700 3.32 6.53 16.33
N MET A 701 2.25 5.83 16.04
CA MET A 701 2.00 5.23 14.72
C MET A 701 1.41 6.31 13.82
N LEU A 702 2.11 6.65 12.74
CA LEU A 702 1.60 7.57 11.72
C LEU A 702 0.54 6.86 10.89
N LEU A 703 -0.56 7.54 10.56
CA LEU A 703 -1.63 6.97 9.72
C LEU A 703 -1.53 7.47 8.29
N ASP A 704 -1.34 8.79 8.13
CA ASP A 704 -1.36 9.48 6.84
C ASP A 704 -0.23 10.54 6.82
N LEU A 705 0.34 10.86 5.64
CA LEU A 705 1.42 11.88 5.56
C LEU A 705 0.92 13.27 5.98
N GLU A 706 -0.37 13.55 5.76
CA GLU A 706 -1.03 14.79 6.20
C GLU A 706 -1.12 14.93 7.73
N ASP A 707 -0.89 13.86 8.50
CA ASP A 707 -0.81 13.93 9.96
C ASP A 707 0.51 14.60 10.43
N VAL A 708 1.46 14.87 9.52
CA VAL A 708 2.65 15.67 9.78
C VAL A 708 2.46 17.07 9.20
N GLU A 709 2.43 18.07 10.06
CA GLU A 709 2.29 19.47 9.64
C GLU A 709 3.54 20.26 10.04
N LEU A 710 4.15 20.98 9.08
CA LEU A 710 5.19 21.96 9.39
C LEU A 710 4.63 23.01 10.36
N ASN A 711 5.29 23.14 11.50
CA ASN A 711 4.97 24.15 12.49
C ASN A 711 5.79 25.41 12.21
N THR A 712 5.45 26.08 11.10
CA THR A 712 6.12 27.30 10.64
C THR A 712 5.45 28.55 11.15
N SER A 713 6.22 29.63 11.26
CA SER A 713 5.78 30.94 11.71
C SER A 713 5.83 31.94 10.56
N PRO A 714 4.90 32.92 10.49
CA PRO A 714 4.96 33.91 9.42
C PRO A 714 6.12 34.90 9.63
N PRO A 715 6.79 35.35 8.56
CA PRO A 715 7.93 36.25 8.65
C PRO A 715 7.54 37.61 9.24
N VAL A 716 8.40 38.18 10.09
CA VAL A 716 8.18 39.45 10.80
C VAL A 716 9.01 40.59 10.21
N ILE A 717 8.32 41.54 9.57
CA ILE A 717 8.92 42.76 8.99
C ILE A 717 9.35 43.74 10.09
N GLN A 718 10.66 44.02 10.16
CA GLN A 718 11.24 44.97 11.11
C GLN A 718 11.01 46.42 10.67
N ASP A 719 11.27 47.38 11.57
CA ASP A 719 11.17 48.81 11.24
C ASP A 719 12.17 49.22 10.15
N ILE A 720 11.71 50.02 9.18
CA ILE A 720 12.59 50.63 8.16
C ILE A 720 13.49 51.67 8.84
N SER A 721 14.78 51.62 8.54
CA SER A 721 15.81 52.52 9.11
C SER A 721 15.77 53.97 8.59
N MET A 722 14.65 54.41 8.02
CA MET A 722 14.47 55.70 7.39
C MET A 722 13.04 56.20 7.55
N SER A 723 12.88 57.38 8.17
CA SER A 723 11.59 58.07 8.33
C SER A 723 11.48 59.36 7.52
N GLU A 724 12.61 59.90 7.05
CA GLU A 724 12.71 61.14 6.28
C GLU A 724 13.86 60.99 5.26
N PHE A 725 13.68 61.49 4.04
CA PHE A 725 14.74 61.55 3.03
C PHE A 725 14.72 62.86 2.25
N ASP A 726 15.89 63.34 1.85
CA ASP A 726 16.02 64.50 0.98
C ASP A 726 15.84 64.13 -0.49
N ILE A 727 14.86 64.73 -1.16
CA ILE A 727 14.53 64.42 -2.57
C ILE A 727 15.68 64.66 -3.56
N THR A 728 16.76 65.34 -3.17
CA THR A 728 17.93 65.61 -4.03
C THR A 728 19.02 64.54 -3.96
N LYS A 729 18.89 63.55 -3.07
CA LYS A 729 19.94 62.56 -2.80
C LYS A 729 19.53 61.15 -3.20
N LYS A 730 20.53 60.30 -3.37
CA LYS A 730 20.36 58.85 -3.51
C LYS A 730 20.31 58.20 -2.13
N TYR A 731 19.41 57.24 -1.95
CA TYR A 731 19.31 56.38 -0.76
C TYR A 731 19.22 54.91 -1.17
N ASP A 732 19.89 54.06 -0.42
CA ASP A 732 19.83 52.61 -0.52
C ASP A 732 19.46 52.10 0.89
N VAL A 733 18.21 51.73 1.10
CA VAL A 733 17.67 51.35 2.42
C VAL A 733 17.33 49.87 2.45
N PRO A 734 18.13 49.03 3.13
CA PRO A 734 17.87 47.61 3.21
C PRO A 734 16.62 47.35 4.05
N LEU A 735 15.81 46.39 3.60
CA LEU A 735 14.69 45.83 4.34
C LEU A 735 15.21 44.72 5.25
N THR A 736 14.66 44.62 6.46
CA THR A 736 15.03 43.55 7.39
C THR A 736 13.77 42.80 7.78
N VAL A 737 13.77 41.51 7.48
CA VAL A 737 12.73 40.56 7.87
C VAL A 737 13.39 39.55 8.77
N LYS A 738 12.71 39.18 9.85
CA LYS A 738 13.11 38.08 10.71
C LYS A 738 12.09 37.00 10.59
N ASP A 739 12.57 35.79 10.52
CA ASP A 739 11.75 34.61 10.50
C ASP A 739 12.34 33.59 11.46
N GLU A 740 11.51 32.88 12.23
CA GLU A 740 12.01 31.90 13.19
C GLU A 740 12.59 30.67 12.49
N ASP A 741 12.05 30.34 11.31
CA ASP A 741 12.39 29.20 10.47
C ASP A 741 13.51 29.54 9.45
N SER A 742 13.78 30.84 9.26
CA SER A 742 14.86 31.39 8.43
C SER A 742 14.74 31.07 6.94
N ASP A 743 13.52 30.86 6.47
CA ASP A 743 13.15 30.39 5.11
C ASP A 743 12.48 31.51 4.26
N VAL A 744 12.82 32.78 4.52
CA VAL A 744 12.20 33.91 3.79
C VAL A 744 12.55 33.84 2.29
N THR A 745 11.55 33.64 1.44
CA THR A 745 11.71 33.54 -0.02
C THR A 745 11.69 34.88 -0.72
N THR A 746 10.81 35.79 -0.31
CA THR A 746 10.66 37.09 -0.99
C THR A 746 10.47 38.22 0.00
N VAL A 747 11.13 39.35 -0.27
CA VAL A 747 10.94 40.62 0.45
C VAL A 747 10.85 41.74 -0.58
N THR A 748 9.66 42.34 -0.70
CA THR A 748 9.40 43.42 -1.65
C THR A 748 8.91 44.67 -0.94
N ALA A 749 9.22 45.84 -1.48
CA ALA A 749 8.66 47.10 -1.06
C ALA A 749 8.02 47.82 -2.24
N GLU A 750 6.89 48.47 -1.99
CA GLU A 750 6.18 49.29 -2.96
C GLU A 750 5.97 50.70 -2.40
N MET A 751 6.25 51.72 -3.19
CA MET A 751 5.96 53.11 -2.86
C MET A 751 5.56 53.89 -4.11
N ASN A 752 4.36 54.47 -4.12
CA ASN A 752 3.84 55.25 -5.25
C ASN A 752 3.89 54.52 -6.61
N GLY A 753 3.75 53.19 -6.62
CA GLY A 753 3.79 52.35 -7.82
C GLY A 753 5.20 51.95 -8.28
N GLU A 754 6.26 52.37 -7.57
CA GLU A 754 7.61 51.84 -7.74
C GLU A 754 7.82 50.65 -6.81
N THR A 755 8.47 49.60 -7.31
CA THR A 755 8.70 48.35 -6.58
C THR A 755 10.19 48.05 -6.48
N TRP A 756 10.63 47.56 -5.32
CA TRP A 756 12.00 47.12 -5.10
C TRP A 756 12.07 45.78 -4.38
N ASP A 757 13.10 45.01 -4.69
CA ASP A 757 13.44 43.75 -4.01
C ASP A 757 14.54 44.02 -2.98
N GLU A 758 14.30 43.58 -1.74
CA GLU A 758 15.21 43.61 -0.56
C GLU A 758 15.73 44.98 -0.10
N THR A 759 15.88 45.96 -0.99
CA THR A 759 16.47 47.28 -0.72
C THR A 759 15.69 48.34 -1.47
N ILE A 760 15.17 49.33 -0.75
CA ILE A 760 14.53 50.50 -1.36
C ILE A 760 15.63 51.39 -1.95
N ASN A 761 15.58 51.62 -3.26
CA ASN A 761 16.53 52.45 -3.98
C ASN A 761 15.84 53.75 -4.43
N ILE A 762 16.10 54.86 -3.72
CA ILE A 762 15.56 56.18 -4.07
C ILE A 762 16.62 56.96 -4.83
N SER A 763 16.29 57.40 -6.04
CA SER A 763 17.12 58.29 -6.85
C SER A 763 16.75 59.76 -6.66
N PRO A 764 17.69 60.70 -6.90
CA PRO A 764 17.38 62.13 -6.89
C PRO A 764 16.19 62.47 -7.80
N LEU A 765 15.28 63.30 -7.31
CA LEU A 765 14.05 63.75 -7.97
C LEU A 765 13.06 62.65 -8.36
N GLN A 766 13.25 61.41 -7.91
CA GLN A 766 12.30 60.33 -8.17
C GLN A 766 10.94 60.60 -7.50
N PHE A 767 10.96 61.16 -6.29
CA PHE A 767 9.76 61.50 -5.53
C PHE A 767 9.70 63.00 -5.22
N LYS A 768 8.47 63.52 -5.19
CA LYS A 768 8.18 64.92 -4.83
C LYS A 768 8.14 65.05 -3.31
N PRO A 769 8.37 66.24 -2.73
CA PRO A 769 8.25 66.40 -1.29
C PRO A 769 6.83 66.11 -0.80
N GLY A 770 6.71 65.36 0.29
CA GLY A 770 5.44 64.91 0.85
C GLY A 770 5.60 63.62 1.66
N THR A 771 4.50 63.17 2.27
CA THR A 771 4.45 61.87 2.93
C THR A 771 4.19 60.79 1.87
N HIS A 772 4.97 59.73 1.92
CA HIS A 772 4.84 58.55 1.08
C HIS A 772 4.61 57.33 1.95
N GLU A 773 3.65 56.50 1.57
CA GLU A 773 3.43 55.20 2.19
C GLU A 773 4.28 54.15 1.46
N VAL A 774 5.11 53.44 2.22
CA VAL A 774 5.89 52.30 1.75
C VAL A 774 5.23 51.05 2.30
N THR A 775 4.76 50.17 1.43
CA THR A 775 4.22 48.87 1.82
C THR A 775 5.27 47.81 1.58
N VAL A 776 5.69 47.14 2.65
CA VAL A 776 6.64 46.02 2.61
C VAL A 776 5.85 44.72 2.71
N ARG A 777 6.18 43.76 1.86
CA ARG A 777 5.61 42.42 1.84
C ARG A 777 6.73 41.39 1.95
N ALA A 778 6.53 40.41 2.83
CA ALA A 778 7.43 39.28 2.98
C ALA A 778 6.66 37.97 2.79
N LYS A 779 7.29 36.98 2.17
CA LYS A 779 6.79 35.61 2.02
C LYS A 779 7.89 34.62 2.40
N ASP A 780 7.53 33.54 3.07
CA ASP A 780 8.41 32.40 3.41
C ASP A 780 8.28 31.25 2.39
N GLU A 781 8.94 30.10 2.63
CA GLU A 781 8.84 28.91 1.78
C GLU A 781 7.50 28.21 1.98
N ALA A 782 6.98 28.21 3.21
CA ALA A 782 5.67 27.68 3.58
C ALA A 782 4.46 28.44 2.97
N GLY A 783 4.70 29.61 2.37
CA GLY A 783 3.69 30.39 1.67
C GLY A 783 2.97 31.44 2.51
N HIS A 784 3.31 31.58 3.79
CA HIS A 784 2.80 32.66 4.62
C HIS A 784 3.23 34.01 4.09
N THR A 785 2.36 35.00 4.24
CA THR A 785 2.64 36.37 3.82
C THR A 785 2.39 37.34 4.95
N THR A 786 3.34 38.27 5.12
CA THR A 786 3.21 39.40 6.05
C THR A 786 3.30 40.70 5.26
N GLU A 787 2.41 41.64 5.56
CA GLU A 787 2.40 42.99 4.99
C GLU A 787 2.50 44.03 6.10
N ARG A 788 3.35 45.04 5.91
CA ARG A 788 3.47 46.17 6.83
C ARG A 788 3.74 47.47 6.08
N SER A 789 2.98 48.51 6.42
CA SER A 789 3.13 49.84 5.82
C SER A 789 3.86 50.80 6.76
N PHE A 790 4.69 51.67 6.17
CA PHE A 790 5.47 52.70 6.84
C PHE A 790 5.25 54.05 6.15
N GLU A 791 5.17 55.12 6.92
CA GLU A 791 5.16 56.48 6.37
C GLU A 791 6.59 57.04 6.36
N ILE A 792 7.08 57.43 5.19
CA ILE A 792 8.34 58.16 5.04
C ILE A 792 8.10 59.55 4.45
N GLU A 793 8.78 60.57 4.98
CA GLU A 793 8.64 61.94 4.50
C GLU A 793 9.75 62.31 3.53
N GLY A 794 9.41 62.55 2.26
CA GLY A 794 10.29 63.19 1.29
C GLY A 794 10.32 64.69 1.54
N VAL A 795 11.50 65.27 1.78
CA VAL A 795 11.63 66.71 2.05
C VAL A 795 12.66 67.37 1.14
N LEU A 796 12.52 68.67 0.97
CA LEU A 796 13.58 69.50 0.40
C LEU A 796 14.42 70.08 1.54
N GLY A 797 15.64 69.58 1.70
CA GLY A 797 16.55 70.06 2.71
C GLY A 797 16.95 71.50 2.45
N ILE A 798 16.99 72.30 3.51
CA ILE A 798 17.40 73.70 3.45
C ILE A 798 18.77 73.89 2.83
N ASN A 799 19.69 72.97 3.10
CA ASN A 799 21.04 73.02 2.59
C ASN A 799 21.16 72.43 1.19
N GLN A 800 20.08 71.96 0.56
CA GLN A 800 20.08 71.26 -0.72
C GLN A 800 19.43 72.06 -1.86
N LEU A 801 19.22 73.36 -1.67
CA LEU A 801 18.49 74.19 -2.63
C LEU A 801 19.29 74.50 -3.89
N ASP A 802 20.61 74.66 -3.79
CA ASP A 802 21.50 74.82 -4.93
C ASP A 802 21.70 73.50 -5.66
N GLU A 803 21.85 72.37 -4.94
CA GLU A 803 21.87 71.04 -5.56
C GLU A 803 20.55 70.75 -6.31
N LEU A 804 19.40 71.20 -5.79
CA LEU A 804 18.13 71.12 -6.53
C LEU A 804 18.18 71.95 -7.82
N VAL A 805 18.82 73.12 -7.86
CA VAL A 805 18.93 73.87 -9.12
C VAL A 805 19.85 73.13 -10.10
N GLU A 806 20.97 72.59 -9.63
CA GLU A 806 21.93 71.85 -10.45
C GLU A 806 21.31 70.59 -11.04
N LEU A 807 20.63 69.77 -10.22
CA LEU A 807 19.89 68.61 -10.69
C LEU A 807 18.82 68.99 -11.71
N GLY A 808 18.14 70.12 -11.51
CA GLY A 808 17.16 70.64 -12.47
C GLY A 808 17.77 70.99 -13.82
N GLU A 809 19.00 71.49 -13.85
CA GLU A 809 19.74 71.73 -15.10
C GLU A 809 20.21 70.41 -15.74
N GLU A 810 20.78 69.50 -14.95
CA GLU A 810 21.30 68.20 -15.42
C GLU A 810 20.20 67.30 -16.00
N THR A 811 19.02 67.28 -15.36
CA THR A 811 17.85 66.50 -15.80
C THR A 811 17.04 67.19 -16.89
N GLY A 812 17.39 68.41 -17.26
CA GLY A 812 16.71 69.17 -18.31
C GLY A 812 15.40 69.82 -17.87
N TYR A 813 15.12 69.94 -16.58
CA TYR A 813 14.02 70.78 -16.09
C TYR A 813 14.31 72.28 -16.24
N ILE A 814 15.58 72.68 -16.33
CA ILE A 814 16.05 74.05 -16.55
C ILE A 814 16.88 74.10 -17.83
N HIS A 815 16.37 74.78 -18.86
CA HIS A 815 16.95 74.76 -20.21
C HIS A 815 17.90 75.94 -20.52
N ASP A 816 18.18 76.79 -19.54
CA ASP A 816 18.97 78.03 -19.72
C ASP A 816 19.96 78.20 -18.57
N GLU A 817 21.24 77.96 -18.84
CA GLU A 817 22.37 78.07 -17.90
C GLU A 817 22.38 79.41 -17.15
N LYS A 818 22.03 80.52 -17.82
CA LYS A 818 21.96 81.85 -17.18
C LYS A 818 20.77 81.99 -16.22
N VAL A 819 19.71 81.22 -16.38
CA VAL A 819 18.62 81.11 -15.41
C VAL A 819 19.05 80.23 -14.25
N ALA A 820 19.67 79.07 -14.51
CA ALA A 820 20.21 78.19 -13.48
C ALA A 820 21.20 78.94 -12.55
N ASP A 821 22.20 79.62 -13.11
CA ASP A 821 23.16 80.48 -12.38
C ASP A 821 22.52 81.51 -11.44
N ARG A 822 21.37 82.07 -11.86
CA ARG A 822 20.64 83.07 -11.08
C ARG A 822 19.80 82.42 -9.99
N LEU A 823 19.26 81.24 -10.24
CA LEU A 823 18.51 80.44 -9.27
C LEU A 823 19.45 79.89 -8.19
N VAL A 824 20.63 79.35 -8.55
CA VAL A 824 21.67 78.93 -7.58
C VAL A 824 22.01 80.05 -6.60
N LYS A 825 22.34 81.25 -7.11
CA LYS A 825 22.63 82.42 -6.25
C LYS A 825 21.47 82.79 -5.32
N LYS A 826 20.23 82.57 -5.74
CA LYS A 826 19.04 82.84 -4.93
C LYS A 826 18.81 81.72 -3.91
N ALA A 827 19.00 80.46 -4.28
CA ALA A 827 19.02 79.29 -3.39
C ALA A 827 20.05 79.47 -2.27
N GLU A 828 21.30 79.80 -2.61
CA GLU A 828 22.36 80.08 -1.64
C GLU A 828 21.98 81.19 -0.65
N ASN A 829 21.26 82.22 -1.11
CA ASN A 829 20.81 83.31 -0.25
C ASN A 829 19.78 82.83 0.79
N VAL A 830 18.90 81.90 0.40
CA VAL A 830 17.93 81.22 1.29
C VAL A 830 18.69 80.36 2.31
N GLN A 831 19.63 79.53 1.86
CA GLN A 831 20.51 78.71 2.70
C GLN A 831 21.27 79.53 3.75
N LYS A 832 21.89 80.64 3.32
CA LYS A 832 22.70 81.53 4.18
C LYS A 832 21.86 82.44 5.09
N ALA A 833 20.53 82.33 5.09
CA ALA A 833 19.66 83.19 5.89
C ALA A 833 19.77 82.88 7.41
N LYS A 834 20.01 83.93 8.21
CA LYS A 834 20.29 83.81 9.65
C LYS A 834 19.07 83.57 10.55
N ASN A 835 17.85 83.73 10.04
CA ASN A 835 16.60 83.52 10.78
C ASN A 835 15.41 83.25 9.83
N GLU A 836 14.33 82.68 10.36
CA GLU A 836 13.14 82.30 9.58
C GLU A 836 12.48 83.44 8.80
N PRO A 837 12.25 84.65 9.37
CA PRO A 837 11.63 85.73 8.59
C PRO A 837 12.48 86.15 7.40
N SER A 838 13.82 86.22 7.57
CA SER A 838 14.73 86.51 6.46
C SER A 838 14.73 85.37 5.43
N ARG A 839 14.59 84.12 5.86
CA ARG A 839 14.59 82.97 4.97
C ARG A 839 13.32 82.91 4.14
N SER A 840 12.16 83.04 4.79
CA SER A 840 10.85 83.10 4.12
C SER A 840 10.79 84.21 3.06
N GLY A 841 11.29 85.41 3.37
CA GLY A 841 11.34 86.50 2.39
C GLY A 841 12.21 86.18 1.17
N LYS A 842 13.36 85.53 1.38
CA LYS A 842 14.27 85.12 0.29
C LYS A 842 13.74 83.92 -0.50
N TRP A 843 13.07 82.98 0.18
CA TRP A 843 12.38 81.85 -0.43
C TRP A 843 11.31 82.34 -1.40
N ASN A 844 10.45 83.27 -0.97
CA ASN A 844 9.45 83.87 -1.87
C ASN A 844 10.09 84.56 -3.07
N ALA A 845 11.24 85.22 -2.88
CA ALA A 845 11.98 85.85 -3.98
C ALA A 845 12.69 84.86 -4.93
N LEU A 846 12.95 83.63 -4.46
CA LEU A 846 13.44 82.52 -5.27
C LEU A 846 12.27 81.89 -6.04
N LEU A 847 11.18 81.56 -5.34
CA LEU A 847 9.99 80.96 -5.93
C LEU A 847 9.35 81.84 -7.01
N HIS A 848 9.17 83.15 -6.75
CA HIS A 848 8.67 84.07 -7.79
C HIS A 848 9.58 84.14 -9.03
N GLN A 849 10.90 83.98 -8.85
CA GLN A 849 11.83 83.96 -9.97
C GLN A 849 11.67 82.66 -10.78
N LEU A 850 11.48 81.54 -10.09
CA LEU A 850 11.23 80.23 -10.67
C LEU A 850 9.90 80.22 -11.45
N GLU A 851 8.80 80.65 -10.81
CA GLU A 851 7.47 80.79 -11.42
C GLU A 851 7.48 81.71 -12.65
N ALA A 852 8.22 82.82 -12.62
CA ALA A 852 8.32 83.73 -13.76
C ALA A 852 8.99 83.10 -14.99
N GLN A 853 9.83 82.07 -14.78
CA GLN A 853 10.49 81.28 -15.83
C GLN A 853 9.76 79.98 -16.18
N SER A 854 8.76 79.57 -15.40
CA SER A 854 7.91 78.41 -15.66
C SER A 854 7.26 78.49 -17.06
N GLY A 855 7.26 77.37 -17.79
CA GLY A 855 6.74 77.25 -19.15
C GLY A 855 7.53 78.03 -20.21
N LYS A 856 8.71 78.57 -19.85
CA LYS A 856 9.60 79.30 -20.78
C LYS A 856 11.00 78.72 -20.80
N LYS A 857 11.61 78.64 -19.62
CA LYS A 857 13.00 78.22 -19.41
C LYS A 857 13.14 77.21 -18.28
N VAL A 858 12.08 77.03 -17.50
CA VAL A 858 11.93 76.02 -16.46
C VAL A 858 10.63 75.27 -16.78
N GLU A 859 10.67 73.95 -16.74
CA GLU A 859 9.47 73.12 -16.93
C GLU A 859 8.45 73.36 -15.81
N GLU A 860 7.17 73.38 -16.17
CA GLU A 860 6.10 73.75 -15.23
C GLU A 860 5.94 72.71 -14.11
N GLU A 861 6.15 71.43 -14.43
CA GLU A 861 6.12 70.35 -13.45
C GLU A 861 7.24 70.43 -12.42
N TYR A 862 8.36 71.10 -12.76
CA TYR A 862 9.50 71.21 -11.86
C TYR A 862 9.17 72.01 -10.60
N LEU A 863 8.22 72.94 -10.70
CA LEU A 863 7.72 73.72 -9.55
C LEU A 863 7.21 72.83 -8.41
N SER A 864 6.74 71.62 -8.71
CA SER A 864 6.18 70.72 -7.69
C SER A 864 7.24 70.12 -6.74
N TYR A 865 8.53 70.20 -7.09
CA TYR A 865 9.63 69.84 -6.19
C TYR A 865 10.02 70.96 -5.22
N TRP A 866 9.55 72.20 -5.46
CA TRP A 866 9.92 73.39 -4.69
C TRP A 866 8.93 73.67 -3.57
N THR A 867 8.96 72.83 -2.52
CA THR A 867 8.25 73.09 -1.27
C THR A 867 9.13 73.87 -0.29
N TYR A 868 8.51 74.49 0.72
CA TYR A 868 9.29 75.29 1.68
C TYR A 868 10.36 74.41 2.35
N PRO A 869 11.65 74.78 2.26
CA PRO A 869 12.73 73.92 2.69
C PRO A 869 12.70 73.68 4.20
N LYS A 870 12.92 72.44 4.61
CA LYS A 870 12.99 72.05 6.02
C LYS A 870 14.44 71.78 6.44
N LYS A 871 14.72 71.90 7.72
CA LYS A 871 15.97 71.39 8.27
C LYS A 871 15.76 69.90 8.54
N LEU A 872 16.46 69.05 7.82
CA LEU A 872 16.44 67.60 8.05
C LEU A 872 16.75 67.31 9.51
N THR A 873 16.03 66.36 10.07
CA THR A 873 16.40 65.75 11.35
C THR A 873 17.68 64.95 11.13
N GLU A 874 18.72 65.22 11.93
CA GLU A 874 19.92 64.37 11.93
C GLU A 874 19.49 63.04 12.57
N ASN A 875 19.30 62.00 11.74
CA ASN A 875 19.19 60.61 12.21
C ASN A 875 20.58 60.06 12.56
#